data_AF-A0A9Q0NC41-F1
#
_entry.id   AF-A0A9Q0NC41-F1
#
_cell.length_a   1.000
_cell.length_b   1.000
_cell.length_c   1.000
_cell.angle_alpha   90.00
_cell.angle_beta   90.00
_cell.angle_gamma   90.00
#
_symmetry.space_group_name_H-M   'P 1'
#
loop_
_entity.id
_entity.type
_entity.pdbx_description
1 polymer ?
#
loop_
_entity_poly.entity_id
_entity_poly.type
_entity_poly.pdbx_seq_one_letter_code
_entity_poly.pdbx_strand_id
1 'polypeptide(L)'
;ENGCLCMSYHGNIHHISWAPYGSNITDTEIGINSTVAKSIGLKEGSLVKCSLVPDVTVLDSLNVTAQSQKDWEMLEVSSYRIQSTLLDQTKIVNSGQNLVIWINRAMSITLKIDRLKPNVSFGRLVNNTEVIVAPYKLIIGKQNDIKTLTTQQAIEKIHPTNTSIKTDIHQRDNNLVQRDAKLAKLERLITNVKSQNNKCFHFRIISSKWNDSQMCDLYLTQHNLPDIMDIDQVHLLRTDDDREYYVNVKIIGSHETFPQNIYPTVEMNDILMSKLGLKPFERVTLKPKATVLNFVDRIELLPSKKVNYKELQRIEEQFKKYILDNTSLYPVLINQGQIIKLKDDFLVTASIFPDTFKYCLLDSAILKECKITCVEQVKEVTTLVSCELLYNVAEQGHNVHLEKFGKIIDDCVEQIKINLCLDERNVLPRIGNILICGHPNSGKSTICKGILDALVKNPFYCNSEIFFCSRNKGRKPESVQKDLRLLLTCCLMKGPSVLVLDNLDTLTQIAAENSQDGEYFNRMSDMIQHLILEFTCNNPITVIATVDNKSNLNKRIYMPRGRHLFQTIIQIPDLEIADREQVITGLCQRFKTNNLNFKKFSSLTEGYTIGDLMQFFEKAVFYAYRYGIQSNLQLQLFDLHDPIVDSLQPIITNDILTESLKVTNSYCLQGIENNNKISSTEENSESDQISGLENVVTVLEEVLIWPAKYPSIFQQSPLRNQAGVLLYGPPGTGKTYLVSKLAKLWNLRMICVKGPELLAKFIGQSEENVRNLFDKARSAKPCVLFFDEFDSLAPRRGHDSTGVTDRVVNQLLTELDGVEGLQGVIVIAATSRPELLDGALLRSGRLDRLVECPIPCCSSDRLAIFQNLSQSLTLGNDVDLQYFSDNTNNYTGADIQSILTSANMNAVKECLEKDSEKVPEKISVAQRHLMDAFVNTRPSLSPIDIMKYQTVYARFTNKEKPSRDFVAKRATLA
;
A
#
# COMPACT_ATOMS: atom_id res chain seq x y z
N GLU A 1 39.53 29.19 -10.43
CA GLU A 1 38.87 28.01 -9.82
C GLU A 1 39.75 26.76 -9.78
N ASN A 2 40.64 26.54 -10.76
CA ASN A 2 41.49 25.32 -10.81
C ASN A 2 42.89 25.46 -10.19
N GLY A 3 43.29 26.68 -9.79
CA GLY A 3 44.61 26.93 -9.20
C GLY A 3 44.65 26.78 -7.68
N CYS A 4 45.84 26.93 -7.11
CA CYS A 4 46.13 27.03 -5.68
C CYS A 4 46.80 28.37 -5.35
N LEU A 5 46.54 28.92 -4.15
CA LEU A 5 47.33 30.03 -3.60
C LEU A 5 48.50 29.46 -2.81
N CYS A 6 49.73 29.81 -3.20
CA CYS A 6 50.95 29.50 -2.49
C CYS A 6 51.26 30.65 -1.53
N MET A 7 51.06 30.43 -0.24
CA MET A 7 51.31 31.38 0.84
C MET A 7 52.65 31.06 1.51
N SER A 8 53.55 32.02 1.55
CA SER A 8 54.84 31.91 2.24
C SER A 8 54.88 32.79 3.48
N TYR A 9 55.26 32.19 4.62
CA TYR A 9 55.38 32.85 5.91
C TYR A 9 56.59 32.28 6.67
N HIS A 10 57.52 33.15 7.09
CA HIS A 10 58.78 32.77 7.77
C HIS A 10 59.56 31.61 7.11
N GLY A 11 59.57 31.54 5.78
CA GLY A 11 60.28 30.51 5.01
C GLY A 11 59.50 29.20 4.81
N ASN A 12 58.35 29.02 5.47
CA ASN A 12 57.46 27.89 5.25
C ASN A 12 56.46 28.22 4.14
N ILE A 13 56.25 27.25 3.24
CA ILE A 13 55.36 27.38 2.08
C ILE A 13 54.11 26.53 2.34
N HIS A 14 52.94 27.15 2.21
CA HIS A 14 51.64 26.52 2.40
C HIS A 14 50.76 26.73 1.17
N HIS A 15 50.20 25.63 0.64
CA HIS A 15 49.29 25.65 -0.49
C HIS A 15 47.84 25.59 0.03
N ILE A 16 47.02 26.59 -0.31
CA ILE A 16 45.66 26.77 0.23
C ILE A 16 44.68 27.10 -0.91
N SER A 17 43.43 26.65 -0.78
CA SER A 17 42.32 27.05 -1.65
C SER A 17 41.77 28.43 -1.25
N TRP A 18 41.42 29.26 -2.23
CA TRP A 18 40.75 30.55 -1.98
C TRP A 18 39.31 30.53 -2.49
N ALA A 19 38.44 31.32 -1.86
CA ALA A 19 37.07 31.58 -2.31
C ALA A 19 36.74 33.07 -2.06
N PRO A 20 35.93 33.72 -2.92
CA PRO A 20 35.48 35.08 -2.68
C PRO A 20 34.54 35.11 -1.46
N TYR A 21 34.78 36.02 -0.51
CA TYR A 21 33.94 36.21 0.68
C TYR A 21 33.27 37.59 0.67
N GLY A 22 32.00 37.66 1.07
CA GLY A 22 31.22 38.89 1.03
C GLY A 22 31.47 39.80 2.23
N SER A 23 31.77 41.07 1.92
CA SER A 23 31.77 42.28 2.78
C SER A 23 32.80 42.35 3.92
N ASN A 24 33.68 43.37 3.83
CA ASN A 24 34.57 43.96 4.87
C ASN A 24 36.07 43.67 4.79
N ILE A 25 36.62 43.19 3.67
CA ILE A 25 38.07 43.02 3.48
C ILE A 25 38.55 43.96 2.38
N THR A 26 39.65 44.69 2.61
CA THR A 26 40.26 45.56 1.59
C THR A 26 41.10 44.74 0.58
N ASP A 27 41.35 45.27 -0.62
CA ASP A 27 42.03 44.53 -1.71
C ASP A 27 43.43 43.99 -1.37
N THR A 28 44.05 44.48 -0.30
CA THR A 28 45.38 44.07 0.17
C THR A 28 45.37 43.10 1.35
N GLU A 29 44.18 42.72 1.85
CA GLU A 29 44.02 41.85 3.02
C GLU A 29 43.43 40.50 2.62
N ILE A 30 43.85 39.43 3.29
CA ILE A 30 43.35 38.07 3.05
C ILE A 30 42.78 37.53 4.36
N GLY A 31 41.50 37.16 4.35
CA GLY A 31 40.87 36.46 5.46
C GLY A 31 41.26 34.98 5.46
N ILE A 32 41.83 34.51 6.56
CA ILE A 32 42.10 33.09 6.81
C ILE A 32 41.32 32.63 8.04
N ASN A 33 40.80 31.39 8.00
CA ASN A 33 40.08 30.82 9.13
C ASN A 33 41.00 30.77 10.37
N SER A 34 40.51 31.24 11.52
CA SER A 34 41.31 31.40 12.74
C SER A 34 41.92 30.09 13.27
N THR A 35 41.22 28.96 13.10
CA THR A 35 41.73 27.62 13.46
C THR A 35 42.88 27.19 12.55
N VAL A 36 42.77 27.44 11.24
CA VAL A 36 43.83 27.17 10.27
C VAL A 36 45.02 28.10 10.52
N ALA A 37 44.78 29.39 10.78
CA ALA A 37 45.81 30.37 11.12
C ALA A 37 46.61 29.95 12.36
N LYS A 38 45.95 29.48 13.42
CA LYS A 38 46.62 28.94 14.62
C LYS A 38 47.46 27.70 14.32
N SER A 39 47.00 26.81 13.45
CA SER A 39 47.76 25.61 13.05
C SER A 39 49.03 25.94 12.27
N ILE A 40 49.01 27.02 11.49
CA ILE A 40 50.16 27.53 10.71
C ILE A 40 51.04 28.47 11.57
N GLY A 41 50.55 28.93 12.73
CA GLY A 41 51.25 29.86 13.62
C GLY A 41 51.13 31.33 13.20
N LEU A 42 50.16 31.68 12.35
CA LEU A 42 49.89 33.04 11.90
C LEU A 42 49.15 33.85 12.98
N LYS A 43 49.62 35.07 13.23
CA LYS A 43 48.91 36.06 14.05
C LYS A 43 48.22 37.09 13.15
N GLU A 44 47.12 37.66 13.62
CA GLU A 44 46.43 38.75 12.93
C GLU A 44 47.40 39.91 12.65
N GLY A 45 47.39 40.45 11.42
CA GLY A 45 48.33 41.47 10.96
C GLY A 45 49.69 40.97 10.46
N SER A 46 49.91 39.65 10.37
CA SER A 46 51.16 39.09 9.81
C SER A 46 51.26 39.30 8.29
N LEU A 47 52.40 39.80 7.82
CA LEU A 47 52.68 39.92 6.39
C LEU A 47 52.96 38.53 5.78
N VAL A 48 52.20 38.17 4.75
CA VAL A 48 52.35 36.92 4.01
C VAL A 48 52.56 37.22 2.53
N LYS A 49 53.44 36.46 1.86
CA LYS A 49 53.62 36.59 0.41
C LYS A 49 52.84 35.47 -0.28
N CYS A 50 51.89 35.87 -1.11
CA CYS A 50 51.01 34.97 -1.84
C CYS A 50 51.33 34.97 -3.34
N SER A 51 51.48 33.78 -3.94
CA SER A 51 51.60 33.61 -5.40
C SER A 51 50.58 32.60 -5.90
N LEU A 52 50.11 32.77 -7.14
CA LEU A 52 49.14 31.87 -7.76
C LEU A 52 49.85 30.72 -8.47
N VAL A 53 49.41 29.49 -8.21
CA VAL A 53 49.85 28.27 -8.91
C VAL A 53 48.67 27.76 -9.76
N PRO A 54 48.73 27.88 -11.10
CA PRO A 54 47.57 27.59 -11.95
C PRO A 54 47.29 26.08 -12.15
N ASP A 55 48.33 25.23 -12.14
CA ASP A 55 48.19 23.79 -12.41
C ASP A 55 48.48 22.95 -11.16
N VAL A 56 47.43 22.34 -10.60
CA VAL A 56 47.51 21.46 -9.44
C VAL A 56 47.10 20.04 -9.85
N THR A 57 47.92 19.06 -9.49
CA THR A 57 47.65 17.64 -9.75
C THR A 57 46.41 17.17 -9.00
N VAL A 58 45.56 16.39 -9.68
CA VAL A 58 44.39 15.76 -9.06
C VAL A 58 44.83 14.51 -8.31
N LEU A 59 44.31 14.33 -7.10
CA LEU A 59 44.59 13.18 -6.26
C LEU A 59 43.61 12.04 -6.56
N ASP A 60 44.14 10.82 -6.67
CA ASP A 60 43.36 9.59 -6.79
C ASP A 60 42.91 9.11 -5.41
N SER A 61 43.82 9.17 -4.41
CA SER A 61 43.51 8.80 -3.03
C SER A 61 44.36 9.56 -2.00
N LEU A 62 43.80 9.72 -0.81
CA LEU A 62 44.33 10.45 0.34
C LEU A 62 44.28 9.55 1.59
N ASN A 63 45.42 9.30 2.22
CA ASN A 63 45.45 8.61 3.51
C ASN A 63 45.49 9.64 4.67
N VAL A 64 44.56 9.50 5.61
CA VAL A 64 44.46 10.39 6.78
C VAL A 64 44.36 9.62 8.09
N THR A 65 44.79 10.24 9.19
CA THR A 65 44.66 9.72 10.56
C THR A 65 43.92 10.72 11.45
N ALA A 66 43.03 10.23 12.31
CA ALA A 66 42.40 11.08 13.32
C ALA A 66 43.42 11.51 14.38
N GLN A 67 43.43 12.79 14.75
CA GLN A 67 44.42 13.33 15.69
C GLN A 67 44.12 12.92 17.15
N SER A 68 42.85 12.84 17.53
CA SER A 68 42.41 12.41 18.86
C SER A 68 41.39 11.27 18.82
N GLN A 69 41.22 10.56 19.94
CA GLN A 69 40.18 9.54 20.07
C GLN A 69 38.77 10.12 19.87
N LYS A 70 38.54 11.35 20.34
CA LYS A 70 37.26 12.06 20.14
C LYS A 70 37.00 12.34 18.67
N ASP A 71 38.04 12.73 17.91
CA ASP A 71 37.96 12.95 16.46
C ASP A 71 37.62 11.66 15.72
N TRP A 72 38.16 10.53 16.17
CA TRP A 72 37.87 9.20 15.61
C TRP A 72 36.40 8.79 15.84
N GLU A 73 35.90 8.89 17.07
CA GLU A 73 34.51 8.59 17.40
C GLU A 73 33.53 9.48 16.62
N MET A 74 33.86 10.78 16.51
CA MET A 74 33.05 11.71 15.71
C MET A 74 33.08 11.38 14.21
N LEU A 75 34.22 10.95 13.68
CA LEU A 75 34.34 10.54 12.27
C LEU A 75 33.52 9.29 11.97
N GLU A 76 33.51 8.31 12.88
CA GLU A 76 32.73 7.08 12.73
C GLU A 76 31.22 7.36 12.68
N VAL A 77 30.72 8.21 13.59
CA VAL A 77 29.30 8.56 13.68
C VAL A 77 28.84 9.46 12.53
N SER A 78 29.72 10.27 11.94
CA SER A 78 29.35 11.33 10.97
C SER A 78 30.01 11.20 9.59
N SER A 79 30.52 10.01 9.25
CA SER A 79 31.24 9.71 7.99
C SER A 79 30.49 10.14 6.72
N TYR A 80 29.19 9.85 6.63
CA TYR A 80 28.34 10.25 5.50
C TYR A 80 28.28 11.77 5.31
N ARG A 81 28.21 12.53 6.42
CA ARG A 81 28.12 13.99 6.36
C ARG A 81 29.44 14.59 5.91
N ILE A 82 30.54 14.11 6.46
CA ILE A 82 31.90 14.52 6.09
C ILE A 82 32.13 14.31 4.59
N GLN A 83 31.73 13.15 4.05
CA GLN A 83 31.84 12.86 2.62
C GLN A 83 31.09 13.91 1.76
N SER A 84 29.89 14.31 2.18
CA SER A 84 29.11 15.31 1.45
C SER A 84 29.63 16.75 1.56
N THR A 85 30.32 17.10 2.65
CA THR A 85 30.70 18.50 2.94
C THR A 85 32.19 18.80 2.75
N LEU A 86 33.04 17.79 2.58
CA LEU A 86 34.50 17.96 2.52
C LEU A 86 34.96 18.87 1.38
N LEU A 87 34.41 18.67 0.17
CA LEU A 87 34.82 19.41 -1.04
C LEU A 87 34.31 20.85 -1.06
N ASP A 88 33.27 21.15 -0.30
CA ASP A 88 32.78 22.52 -0.08
C ASP A 88 33.74 23.31 0.83
N GLN A 89 34.46 22.61 1.72
CA GLN A 89 35.33 23.23 2.72
C GLN A 89 36.79 23.33 2.28
N THR A 90 37.33 22.27 1.66
CA THR A 90 38.73 22.23 1.25
C THR A 90 38.90 21.49 -0.07
N LYS A 91 39.53 22.16 -1.04
CA LYS A 91 39.82 21.55 -2.35
C LYS A 91 41.30 21.20 -2.56
N ILE A 92 42.19 21.73 -1.73
CA ILE A 92 43.64 21.54 -1.84
C ILE A 92 44.18 21.04 -0.51
N VAL A 93 45.05 20.03 -0.56
CA VAL A 93 45.65 19.39 0.61
C VAL A 93 47.15 19.22 0.43
N ASN A 94 47.91 19.38 1.53
CA ASN A 94 49.35 19.14 1.59
C ASN A 94 49.67 17.86 2.36
N SER A 95 50.76 17.19 1.97
CA SER A 95 51.30 16.08 2.77
C SER A 95 51.74 16.58 4.15
N GLY A 96 51.30 15.90 5.22
CA GLY A 96 51.62 16.26 6.61
C GLY A 96 50.78 17.39 7.22
N GLN A 97 49.83 17.98 6.49
CA GLN A 97 48.96 19.04 7.00
C GLN A 97 47.83 18.50 7.88
N ASN A 98 47.43 19.28 8.89
CA ASN A 98 46.21 19.06 9.64
C ASN A 98 45.02 19.67 8.90
N LEU A 99 44.07 18.81 8.54
CA LEU A 99 42.83 19.11 7.86
C LEU A 99 41.71 19.24 8.89
N VAL A 100 41.15 20.44 9.03
CA VAL A 100 40.02 20.71 9.94
C VAL A 100 38.72 20.69 9.14
N ILE A 101 37.81 19.79 9.49
CA ILE A 101 36.52 19.60 8.80
C ILE A 101 35.39 19.91 9.78
N TRP A 102 34.51 20.84 9.41
CA TRP A 102 33.33 21.20 10.19
C TRP A 102 32.15 20.29 9.82
N ILE A 103 31.62 19.56 10.78
CA ILE A 103 30.39 18.76 10.57
C ILE A 103 29.18 19.70 10.60
N ASN A 104 29.15 20.60 11.58
CA ASN A 104 28.11 21.60 11.85
C ASN A 104 28.75 22.89 12.40
N ARG A 105 27.97 23.97 12.59
CA ARG A 105 28.48 25.28 13.08
C ARG A 105 29.26 25.24 14.40
N ALA A 106 29.07 24.21 15.23
CA ALA A 106 29.67 24.08 16.56
C ALA A 106 30.66 22.90 16.71
N MET A 107 30.79 22.03 15.70
CA MET A 107 31.57 20.80 15.80
C MET A 107 32.52 20.65 14.60
N SER A 108 33.80 20.44 14.89
CA SER A 108 34.84 20.17 13.90
C SER A 108 35.71 18.97 14.31
N ILE A 109 36.21 18.27 13.30
CA ILE A 109 37.15 17.16 13.42
C ILE A 109 38.50 17.61 12.84
N THR A 110 39.60 17.19 13.47
CA THR A 110 40.95 17.39 12.91
C THR A 110 41.57 16.07 12.46
N LEU A 111 41.91 15.98 11.17
CA LEU A 111 42.56 14.84 10.54
C LEU A 111 43.96 15.22 10.07
N LYS A 112 44.96 14.37 10.30
CA LYS A 112 46.31 14.55 9.78
C LYS A 112 46.45 13.81 8.45
N ILE A 113 47.00 14.49 7.45
CA ILE A 113 47.26 13.90 6.14
C ILE A 113 48.60 13.16 6.17
N ASP A 114 48.59 11.86 5.96
CA ASP A 114 49.80 11.03 6.03
C ASP A 114 50.45 10.81 4.68
N ARG A 115 49.65 10.43 3.66
CA ARG A 115 50.16 10.12 2.32
C ARG A 115 49.18 10.54 1.24
N LEU A 116 49.73 11.03 0.13
CA LEU A 116 49.02 11.43 -1.08
C LEU A 116 49.33 10.45 -2.22
N LYS A 117 48.32 10.11 -3.04
CA LYS A 117 48.48 9.34 -4.28
C LYS A 117 47.87 10.12 -5.46
N PRO A 118 48.60 10.37 -6.55
CA PRO A 118 50.03 10.11 -6.79
C PRO A 118 50.94 10.82 -5.75
N ASN A 119 52.18 10.36 -5.57
CA ASN A 119 53.07 10.84 -4.51
C ASN A 119 53.58 12.26 -4.81
N VAL A 120 52.78 13.26 -4.47
CA VAL A 120 53.03 14.69 -4.66
C VAL A 120 53.05 15.42 -3.32
N SER A 121 53.69 16.59 -3.24
CA SER A 121 53.75 17.40 -2.02
C SER A 121 52.39 18.03 -1.66
N PHE A 122 51.61 18.38 -2.68
CA PHE A 122 50.28 18.95 -2.57
C PHE A 122 49.41 18.50 -3.75
N GLY A 123 48.10 18.42 -3.55
CA GLY A 123 47.19 17.99 -4.61
C GLY A 123 45.76 18.47 -4.39
N ARG A 124 44.96 18.36 -5.46
CA ARG A 124 43.57 18.80 -5.50
C ARG A 124 42.63 17.62 -5.30
N LEU A 125 41.66 17.80 -4.40
CA LEU A 125 40.56 16.86 -4.16
C LEU A 125 39.44 17.10 -5.18
N VAL A 126 38.88 16.00 -5.70
CA VAL A 126 37.75 15.98 -6.64
C VAL A 126 36.72 14.96 -6.13
N ASN A 127 35.48 14.98 -6.62
CA ASN A 127 34.40 14.08 -6.20
C ASN A 127 34.76 12.58 -6.21
N ASN A 128 35.75 12.17 -7.01
CA ASN A 128 36.17 10.78 -7.13
C ASN A 128 37.48 10.46 -6.37
N THR A 129 38.03 11.40 -5.59
CA THR A 129 39.23 11.16 -4.78
C THR A 129 38.86 10.33 -3.54
N GLU A 130 39.46 9.15 -3.39
CA GLU A 130 39.20 8.27 -2.23
C GLU A 130 39.92 8.78 -0.98
N VAL A 131 39.20 8.99 0.13
CA VAL A 131 39.80 9.36 1.43
C VAL A 131 39.81 8.13 2.34
N ILE A 132 41.00 7.59 2.60
CA ILE A 132 41.25 6.41 3.40
C ILE A 132 41.66 6.84 4.81
N VAL A 133 40.80 6.58 5.80
CA VAL A 133 41.10 6.91 7.20
C VAL A 133 41.73 5.70 7.88
N ALA A 134 42.93 5.84 8.40
CA ALA A 134 43.60 4.78 9.14
C ALA A 134 43.02 4.65 10.58
N PRO A 135 42.94 3.42 11.13
CA PRO A 135 42.36 3.17 12.44
C PRO A 135 43.17 3.84 13.57
N TYR A 136 42.47 4.48 14.51
CA TYR A 136 43.09 5.16 15.65
C TYR A 136 43.71 4.13 16.63
N LYS A 137 45.04 4.14 16.77
CA LYS A 137 45.76 3.27 17.71
C LYS A 137 45.91 3.96 19.07
N LEU A 138 45.34 3.36 20.12
CA LEU A 138 45.58 3.71 21.52
C LEU A 138 47.06 3.50 21.87
N ILE A 139 47.82 4.58 21.98
CA ILE A 139 49.19 4.52 22.51
C ILE A 139 49.09 4.44 24.04
N ILE A 140 49.06 3.22 24.57
CA ILE A 140 49.30 2.98 26.00
C ILE A 140 50.80 3.09 26.22
N GLY A 141 51.22 4.10 26.97
CA GLY A 141 52.63 4.33 27.27
C GLY A 141 53.24 3.23 28.14
N LYS A 142 54.39 2.70 27.71
CA LYS A 142 55.57 2.47 28.55
C LYS A 142 56.80 2.21 27.67
N GLN A 143 57.89 2.87 28.09
CA GLN A 143 59.23 2.85 27.52
C GLN A 143 60.00 1.54 27.80
N ASN A 144 61.05 1.34 26.99
CA ASN A 144 62.23 0.47 27.17
C ASN A 144 62.01 -1.03 26.85
N ASP A 145 62.87 -1.75 26.11
CA ASP A 145 64.22 -1.46 25.63
C ASP A 145 64.71 -2.57 24.65
N ILE A 146 65.78 -2.27 23.90
CA ILE A 146 66.78 -3.18 23.26
C ILE A 146 66.77 -3.42 21.73
N LYS A 147 67.69 -2.67 21.07
CA LYS A 147 68.80 -3.02 20.13
C LYS A 147 68.47 -3.90 18.89
N THR A 148 68.94 -3.61 17.67
CA THR A 148 70.31 -3.26 17.23
C THR A 148 70.29 -2.58 15.85
N LEU A 149 71.19 -1.61 15.65
CA LEU A 149 71.71 -1.25 14.33
C LEU A 149 72.48 -2.43 13.73
N THR A 150 72.36 -2.65 12.42
CA THR A 150 73.55 -2.73 11.55
C THR A 150 73.24 -2.37 10.11
N THR A 151 74.06 -1.46 9.63
CA THR A 151 74.32 -1.00 8.27
C THR A 151 74.76 -2.15 7.35
N GLN A 152 74.45 -1.97 6.05
CA GLN A 152 75.30 -2.30 4.90
C GLN A 152 75.67 -3.77 4.66
N GLN A 153 75.18 -4.28 3.53
CA GLN A 153 75.94 -4.58 2.31
C GLN A 153 74.92 -5.22 1.33
N ALA A 154 74.79 -4.82 0.07
CA ALA A 154 75.86 -4.54 -0.85
C ALA A 154 75.35 -3.71 -2.06
N ILE A 155 76.17 -2.70 -2.40
CA ILE A 155 76.62 -2.36 -3.76
C ILE A 155 75.60 -1.59 -4.64
N GLU A 156 75.73 -0.26 -4.76
CA GLU A 156 76.68 0.44 -5.69
C GLU A 156 76.43 0.01 -7.15
N LYS A 157 75.97 0.87 -8.06
CA LYS A 157 76.73 1.86 -8.84
C LYS A 157 75.87 2.06 -10.12
N ILE A 158 75.57 3.21 -10.73
CA ILE A 158 76.23 4.51 -10.92
C ILE A 158 75.14 5.48 -11.43
N HIS A 159 74.94 6.63 -10.77
CA HIS A 159 74.52 7.89 -11.41
C HIS A 159 75.67 8.36 -12.34
N PRO A 160 75.52 9.21 -13.40
CA PRO A 160 74.80 10.49 -13.26
C PRO A 160 74.28 11.18 -14.56
N THR A 161 73.31 12.09 -14.43
CA THR A 161 73.38 13.56 -14.72
C THR A 161 73.15 14.10 -16.15
N ASN A 162 72.22 15.06 -16.16
CA ASN A 162 72.32 16.43 -16.67
C ASN A 162 72.10 16.78 -18.16
N THR A 163 71.19 17.78 -18.26
CA THR A 163 71.23 18.98 -19.12
C THR A 163 70.87 18.86 -20.59
N SER A 164 69.62 19.26 -20.87
CA SER A 164 69.23 20.38 -21.74
C SER A 164 70.32 21.02 -22.62
N ILE A 165 70.00 21.22 -23.91
CA ILE A 165 70.02 22.46 -24.72
C ILE A 165 69.68 22.03 -26.17
N LYS A 166 68.50 22.41 -26.69
CA LYS A 166 68.27 23.32 -27.85
C LYS A 166 69.15 22.98 -29.08
N THR A 167 68.66 22.81 -30.31
CA THR A 167 67.60 23.51 -31.06
C THR A 167 67.34 22.75 -32.36
N ASP A 168 66.10 22.86 -32.83
CA ASP A 168 65.62 22.85 -34.21
C ASP A 168 66.66 22.88 -35.35
N ILE A 169 66.44 22.05 -36.38
CA ILE A 169 66.12 22.45 -37.76
C ILE A 169 66.40 21.29 -38.73
N HIS A 170 65.30 20.77 -39.31
CA HIS A 170 65.13 20.25 -40.67
C HIS A 170 66.06 19.12 -41.17
N GLN A 171 65.55 17.89 -41.25
CA GLN A 171 64.77 17.33 -42.37
C GLN A 171 65.64 16.62 -43.41
N ARG A 172 65.12 15.45 -43.81
CA ARG A 172 65.46 14.60 -44.95
C ARG A 172 66.58 13.59 -44.72
N ASP A 173 66.43 12.32 -45.07
CA ASP A 173 65.26 11.59 -45.57
C ASP A 173 65.62 10.10 -45.57
N ASN A 174 64.58 9.29 -45.34
CA ASN A 174 64.34 8.03 -46.03
C ASN A 174 65.44 6.97 -46.00
N ASN A 175 65.37 6.09 -44.99
CA ASN A 175 65.48 4.63 -45.22
C ASN A 175 65.06 3.74 -44.01
N LEU A 176 64.24 4.24 -43.07
CA LEU A 176 63.72 3.44 -41.93
C LEU A 176 62.19 3.24 -41.93
N VAL A 177 61.49 3.64 -43.00
CA VAL A 177 60.02 3.68 -43.08
C VAL A 177 59.35 2.29 -43.13
N GLN A 178 60.08 1.19 -43.34
CA GLN A 178 59.47 -0.15 -43.44
C GLN A 178 59.46 -0.98 -42.15
N ARG A 179 60.30 -0.66 -41.15
CA ARG A 179 60.28 -1.38 -39.85
C ARG A 179 59.27 -0.77 -38.88
N ASP A 180 59.13 0.55 -38.87
CA ASP A 180 58.25 1.27 -37.94
C ASP A 180 56.76 1.15 -38.30
N ALA A 181 56.41 0.94 -39.57
CA ALA A 181 55.02 0.73 -39.96
C ALA A 181 54.48 -0.63 -39.48
N LYS A 182 55.31 -1.67 -39.39
CA LYS A 182 54.92 -2.98 -38.85
C LYS A 182 54.85 -2.94 -37.33
N LEU A 183 55.82 -2.32 -36.66
CA LEU A 183 55.81 -2.13 -35.20
C LEU A 183 54.65 -1.23 -34.75
N ALA A 184 54.37 -0.12 -35.44
CA ALA A 184 53.22 0.74 -35.14
C ALA A 184 51.88 0.08 -35.45
N LYS A 185 51.79 -0.80 -36.47
CA LYS A 185 50.58 -1.64 -36.69
C LYS A 185 50.42 -2.67 -35.59
N LEU A 186 51.51 -3.30 -35.14
CA LEU A 186 51.49 -4.29 -34.07
C LEU A 186 51.16 -3.65 -32.72
N GLU A 187 51.70 -2.47 -32.43
CA GLU A 187 51.39 -1.70 -31.23
C GLU A 187 49.97 -1.14 -31.26
N ARG A 188 49.46 -0.69 -32.41
CA ARG A 188 48.04 -0.33 -32.59
C ARG A 188 47.12 -1.54 -32.49
N LEU A 189 47.53 -2.71 -32.96
CA LEU A 189 46.78 -3.96 -32.77
C LEU A 189 46.83 -4.42 -31.32
N ILE A 190 47.96 -4.31 -30.63
CA ILE A 190 48.09 -4.63 -29.20
C ILE A 190 47.29 -3.63 -28.35
N THR A 191 47.27 -2.34 -28.69
CA THR A 191 46.42 -1.35 -28.00
C THR A 191 44.95 -1.50 -28.35
N ASN A 192 44.60 -1.95 -29.57
CA ASN A 192 43.22 -2.30 -29.92
C ASN A 192 42.77 -3.61 -29.24
N VAL A 193 43.62 -4.63 -29.13
CA VAL A 193 43.32 -5.87 -28.41
C VAL A 193 43.26 -5.62 -26.89
N LYS A 194 44.13 -4.75 -26.35
CA LYS A 194 44.06 -4.31 -24.94
C LYS A 194 42.88 -3.36 -24.66
N SER A 195 42.40 -2.59 -25.65
CA SER A 195 41.19 -1.78 -25.52
C SER A 195 39.90 -2.58 -25.73
N GLN A 196 39.98 -3.76 -26.36
CA GLN A 196 38.87 -4.73 -26.41
C GLN A 196 38.72 -5.54 -25.10
N ASN A 197 39.80 -5.81 -24.37
CA ASN A 197 39.78 -6.60 -23.11
C ASN A 197 39.39 -5.84 -21.82
N ASN A 198 38.89 -4.61 -21.90
CA ASN A 198 38.53 -3.79 -20.73
C ASN A 198 37.09 -3.24 -20.78
N LYS A 199 36.17 -3.97 -21.41
CA LYS A 199 34.74 -3.59 -21.42
C LYS A 199 34.01 -4.26 -20.26
N CYS A 200 33.36 -3.45 -19.43
CA CYS A 200 32.49 -3.91 -18.36
C CYS A 200 31.08 -4.06 -18.92
N PHE A 201 30.52 -5.25 -18.85
CA PHE A 201 29.16 -5.52 -19.30
C PHE A 201 28.22 -5.44 -18.10
N HIS A 202 27.09 -4.76 -18.25
CA HIS A 202 26.10 -4.61 -17.19
C HIS A 202 24.95 -5.53 -17.50
N PHE A 203 24.66 -6.45 -16.60
CA PHE A 203 23.57 -7.40 -16.73
C PHE A 203 22.66 -7.31 -15.52
N ARG A 204 21.41 -7.74 -15.69
CA ARG A 204 20.48 -7.95 -14.57
C ARG A 204 20.36 -9.41 -14.24
N ILE A 205 20.22 -9.71 -12.96
CA ILE A 205 20.13 -11.09 -12.49
C ILE A 205 18.68 -11.55 -12.34
N ILE A 206 18.40 -12.72 -12.90
CA ILE A 206 17.19 -13.49 -12.67
C ILE A 206 17.57 -14.75 -11.90
N SER A 207 16.76 -15.09 -10.90
CA SER A 207 16.96 -16.24 -10.03
C SER A 207 16.34 -17.49 -10.63
N SER A 208 17.04 -18.62 -10.63
CA SER A 208 16.46 -19.89 -11.05
C SER A 208 16.99 -21.11 -10.30
N LYS A 209 16.15 -22.15 -10.30
CA LYS A 209 16.43 -23.45 -9.71
C LYS A 209 16.94 -24.40 -10.79
N TRP A 210 18.25 -24.55 -10.88
CA TRP A 210 18.86 -25.59 -11.70
C TRP A 210 19.30 -26.76 -10.83
N ASN A 211 18.90 -27.97 -11.20
CA ASN A 211 19.30 -29.19 -10.50
C ASN A 211 20.67 -29.73 -10.99
N ASP A 212 21.06 -29.42 -12.23
CA ASP A 212 22.11 -30.15 -12.95
C ASP A 212 23.32 -29.31 -13.38
N SER A 213 23.40 -28.02 -13.05
CA SER A 213 24.47 -27.13 -13.51
C SER A 213 25.32 -26.53 -12.39
N GLN A 214 26.58 -26.24 -12.72
CA GLN A 214 27.61 -25.86 -11.76
C GLN A 214 27.22 -24.55 -11.05
N MET A 215 27.46 -24.48 -9.74
CA MET A 215 27.16 -23.30 -8.91
C MET A 215 27.71 -21.98 -9.46
N CYS A 216 28.80 -22.03 -10.24
CA CYS A 216 29.53 -20.87 -10.77
C CYS A 216 29.26 -20.59 -12.25
N ASP A 217 28.18 -21.14 -12.82
CA ASP A 217 27.77 -20.83 -14.18
C ASP A 217 26.69 -19.74 -14.19
N LEU A 218 26.80 -18.81 -15.14
CA LEU A 218 25.78 -17.83 -15.51
C LEU A 218 25.28 -18.18 -16.90
N TYR A 219 23.97 -18.12 -17.08
CA TYR A 219 23.37 -18.46 -18.35
C TYR A 219 22.81 -17.22 -19.06
N LEU A 220 23.10 -17.16 -20.36
CA LEU A 220 22.68 -16.12 -21.29
C LEU A 220 21.99 -16.75 -22.52
N THR A 221 21.12 -15.99 -23.17
CA THR A 221 20.60 -16.33 -24.49
C THR A 221 21.48 -15.76 -25.60
N GLN A 222 21.39 -16.34 -26.80
CA GLN A 222 22.10 -15.81 -27.98
C GLN A 222 21.71 -14.36 -28.31
N HIS A 223 20.47 -13.95 -28.01
CA HIS A 223 19.98 -12.59 -28.26
C HIS A 223 20.47 -11.57 -27.23
N ASN A 224 20.72 -11.99 -25.98
CA ASN A 224 21.18 -11.10 -24.90
C ASN A 224 22.71 -10.99 -24.82
N LEU A 225 23.44 -11.73 -25.68
CA LEU A 225 24.88 -11.72 -25.74
C LEU A 225 25.37 -10.45 -26.47
N PRO A 226 26.17 -9.59 -25.84
CA PRO A 226 26.82 -8.49 -26.55
C PRO A 226 27.81 -9.03 -27.60
N ASP A 227 27.82 -8.48 -28.82
CA ASP A 227 28.66 -8.90 -29.96
C ASP A 227 30.19 -8.98 -29.69
N ILE A 228 30.64 -8.43 -28.55
CA ILE A 228 32.06 -8.26 -28.17
C ILE A 228 32.42 -9.13 -26.95
N MET A 229 31.49 -9.96 -26.44
CA MET A 229 31.69 -10.77 -25.25
C MET A 229 32.18 -12.18 -25.62
N ASP A 230 33.41 -12.53 -25.20
CA ASP A 230 33.99 -13.86 -25.40
C ASP A 230 33.48 -14.84 -24.33
N ILE A 231 32.80 -15.90 -24.75
CA ILE A 231 32.19 -16.90 -23.85
C ILE A 231 33.26 -17.78 -23.18
N ASP A 232 34.40 -18.00 -23.84
CA ASP A 232 35.46 -18.90 -23.39
C ASP A 232 36.34 -18.33 -22.26
N GLN A 233 36.09 -17.08 -21.84
CA GLN A 233 36.83 -16.41 -20.76
C GLN A 233 36.08 -16.46 -19.42
N VAL A 234 36.84 -16.47 -18.33
CA VAL A 234 36.27 -16.32 -16.98
C VAL A 234 35.91 -14.86 -16.76
N HIS A 235 34.73 -14.60 -16.20
CA HIS A 235 34.26 -13.26 -15.93
C HIS A 235 34.33 -12.95 -14.43
N LEU A 236 34.83 -11.76 -14.11
CA LEU A 236 34.74 -11.17 -12.78
C LEU A 236 33.37 -10.51 -12.64
N LEU A 237 32.53 -11.08 -11.79
CA LEU A 237 31.27 -10.54 -11.34
C LEU A 237 31.50 -9.59 -10.16
N ARG A 238 31.08 -8.34 -10.33
CA ARG A 238 31.10 -7.32 -9.29
C ARG A 238 29.68 -6.82 -9.04
N THR A 239 29.27 -6.95 -7.78
CA THR A 239 27.98 -6.48 -7.24
C THR A 239 28.03 -4.98 -6.92
N ASP A 240 26.89 -4.35 -6.67
CA ASP A 240 26.81 -2.95 -6.24
C ASP A 240 27.49 -2.72 -4.87
N ASP A 241 27.53 -3.75 -4.02
CA ASP A 241 28.26 -3.78 -2.74
C ASP A 241 29.78 -4.04 -2.89
N ASP A 242 30.32 -3.94 -4.10
CA ASP A 242 31.74 -4.16 -4.42
C ASP A 242 32.26 -5.58 -4.13
N ARG A 243 31.37 -6.55 -3.92
CA ARG A 243 31.76 -7.96 -3.77
C ARG A 243 32.17 -8.52 -5.13
N GLU A 244 33.34 -9.13 -5.16
CA GLU A 244 33.95 -9.76 -6.33
C GLU A 244 33.75 -11.29 -6.30
N TYR A 245 33.30 -11.86 -7.41
CA TYR A 245 33.15 -13.31 -7.58
C TYR A 245 33.52 -13.72 -9.01
N TYR A 246 34.13 -14.88 -9.21
CA TYR A 246 34.47 -15.35 -10.56
C TYR A 246 33.43 -16.35 -11.05
N VAL A 247 33.03 -16.20 -12.30
CA VAL A 247 31.89 -16.92 -12.89
C VAL A 247 32.17 -17.25 -14.34
N ASN A 248 31.68 -18.40 -14.78
CA ASN A 248 31.67 -18.80 -16.19
C ASN A 248 30.35 -18.36 -16.82
N VAL A 249 30.40 -17.98 -18.10
CA VAL A 249 29.21 -17.58 -18.85
C VAL A 249 28.92 -18.66 -19.88
N LYS A 250 27.69 -19.17 -19.93
CA LYS A 250 27.24 -20.23 -20.84
C LYS A 250 26.01 -19.77 -21.62
N ILE A 251 25.84 -20.30 -22.83
CA ILE A 251 24.68 -20.01 -23.66
C ILE A 251 23.67 -21.15 -23.56
N ILE A 252 22.40 -20.83 -23.33
CA ILE A 252 21.29 -21.78 -23.43
C ILE A 252 20.75 -21.77 -24.86
N GLY A 253 20.64 -22.95 -25.47
CA GLY A 253 19.94 -23.15 -26.75
C GLY A 253 18.45 -22.91 -26.57
N SER A 254 17.89 -22.05 -27.43
CA SER A 254 16.51 -21.53 -27.39
C SER A 254 15.43 -22.55 -27.01
N HIS A 255 14.91 -22.43 -25.78
CA HIS A 255 13.57 -22.91 -25.41
C HIS A 255 12.93 -21.86 -24.51
N GLU A 256 12.01 -21.06 -25.07
CA GLU A 256 10.81 -20.39 -24.49
C GLU A 256 10.83 -19.81 -23.05
N THR A 257 11.98 -19.65 -22.39
CA THR A 257 12.06 -19.38 -20.94
C THR A 257 12.67 -18.03 -20.57
N PHE A 258 13.18 -17.29 -21.56
CA PHE A 258 13.88 -16.03 -21.34
C PHE A 258 13.14 -14.83 -21.94
N PRO A 259 13.04 -13.69 -21.21
CA PRO A 259 12.50 -12.46 -21.76
C PRO A 259 13.44 -11.92 -22.86
N GLN A 260 12.90 -11.70 -24.05
CA GLN A 260 13.53 -10.91 -25.11
C GLN A 260 13.43 -9.42 -24.75
N ASN A 261 14.18 -8.99 -23.75
CA ASN A 261 14.14 -7.61 -23.25
C ASN A 261 15.21 -6.74 -23.91
N ILE A 262 14.90 -5.44 -24.07
CA ILE A 262 15.83 -4.38 -24.51
C ILE A 262 17.08 -4.29 -23.62
N TYR A 263 17.01 -4.81 -22.40
CA TYR A 263 18.10 -4.83 -21.44
C TYR A 263 18.64 -6.24 -21.25
N PRO A 264 19.97 -6.44 -21.31
CA PRO A 264 20.56 -7.76 -21.23
C PRO A 264 20.40 -8.34 -19.81
N THR A 265 19.70 -9.47 -19.72
CA THR A 265 19.49 -10.25 -18.50
C THR A 265 20.34 -11.51 -18.49
N VAL A 266 20.82 -11.89 -17.30
CA VAL A 266 21.57 -13.10 -16.98
C VAL A 266 20.79 -13.89 -15.96
N GLU A 267 20.73 -15.19 -16.14
CA GLU A 267 20.15 -16.11 -15.15
C GLU A 267 21.26 -16.65 -14.25
N MET A 268 20.96 -16.78 -12.96
CA MET A 268 21.88 -17.18 -11.91
C MET A 268 21.17 -18.13 -10.93
N ASN A 269 21.90 -19.13 -10.44
CA ASN A 269 21.38 -20.08 -9.46
C ASN A 269 21.03 -19.37 -8.12
N ASP A 270 19.85 -19.66 -7.56
CA ASP A 270 19.35 -19.15 -6.28
C ASP A 270 20.37 -19.29 -5.12
N ILE A 271 21.14 -20.38 -5.13
CA ILE A 271 22.12 -20.68 -4.08
C ILE A 271 23.34 -19.74 -4.18
N LEU A 272 23.79 -19.42 -5.39
CA LEU A 272 24.87 -18.46 -5.59
C LEU A 272 24.40 -17.03 -5.33
N MET A 273 23.17 -16.72 -5.70
CA MET A 273 22.54 -15.43 -5.46
C MET A 273 22.42 -15.10 -3.97
N SER A 274 21.94 -16.05 -3.16
CA SER A 274 21.87 -15.91 -1.70
C SER A 274 23.24 -15.76 -1.05
N LYS A 275 24.27 -16.47 -1.56
CA LYS A 275 25.66 -16.33 -1.10
C LYS A 275 26.22 -14.93 -1.34
N LEU A 276 25.92 -14.35 -2.50
CA LEU A 276 26.35 -13.00 -2.85
C LEU A 276 25.54 -11.92 -2.12
N GLY A 277 24.39 -12.27 -1.55
CA GLY A 277 23.45 -11.34 -0.93
C GLY A 277 22.66 -10.52 -1.97
N LEU A 278 22.61 -11.00 -3.21
CA LEU A 278 21.97 -10.30 -4.33
C LEU A 278 20.45 -10.49 -4.30
N LYS A 279 19.72 -9.44 -4.66
CA LYS A 279 18.27 -9.50 -4.87
C LYS A 279 17.93 -9.68 -6.36
N PRO A 280 16.75 -10.24 -6.69
CA PRO A 280 16.32 -10.35 -8.08
C PRO A 280 16.29 -8.97 -8.73
N PHE A 281 16.69 -8.88 -10.01
CA PHE A 281 16.75 -7.64 -10.79
C PHE A 281 17.84 -6.64 -10.41
N GLU A 282 18.73 -7.01 -9.48
CA GLU A 282 19.91 -6.20 -9.16
C GLU A 282 20.88 -6.15 -10.34
N ARG A 283 21.55 -5.00 -10.51
CA ARG A 283 22.52 -4.81 -11.59
C ARG A 283 23.84 -5.40 -11.16
N VAL A 284 24.46 -6.09 -12.09
CA VAL A 284 25.77 -6.70 -11.87
C VAL A 284 26.67 -6.43 -13.05
N THR A 285 27.94 -6.17 -12.73
CA THR A 285 28.96 -5.90 -13.73
C THR A 285 29.82 -7.13 -13.96
N LEU A 286 29.90 -7.58 -15.22
CA LEU A 286 30.81 -8.64 -15.66
C LEU A 286 32.00 -8.00 -16.38
N LYS A 287 33.22 -8.29 -15.89
CA LYS A 287 34.46 -7.89 -16.56
C LYS A 287 35.20 -9.14 -17.02
N PRO A 288 35.58 -9.25 -18.31
CA PRO A 288 36.36 -10.38 -18.78
C PRO A 288 37.72 -10.40 -18.08
N LYS A 289 38.15 -11.57 -17.62
CA LYS A 289 39.49 -11.81 -17.07
C LYS A 289 40.19 -12.84 -17.95
N ALA A 290 41.39 -12.48 -18.39
CA ALA A 290 42.23 -13.38 -19.17
C ALA A 290 42.45 -14.69 -18.39
N THR A 291 42.20 -15.81 -19.07
CA THR A 291 42.33 -17.16 -18.55
C THR A 291 43.80 -17.43 -18.23
N VAL A 292 44.21 -17.22 -16.98
CA VAL A 292 45.54 -17.63 -16.52
C VAL A 292 45.44 -19.11 -16.15
N LEU A 293 46.23 -19.96 -16.82
CA LEU A 293 46.46 -21.34 -16.40
C LEU A 293 47.16 -21.31 -15.03
N ASN A 294 46.37 -21.36 -13.96
CA ASN A 294 46.89 -21.43 -12.61
C ASN A 294 47.27 -22.89 -12.34
N PHE A 295 48.57 -23.19 -12.28
CA PHE A 295 49.04 -24.46 -11.75
C PHE A 295 48.76 -24.49 -10.24
N VAL A 296 47.78 -25.31 -9.83
CA VAL A 296 47.40 -25.48 -8.43
C VAL A 296 48.19 -26.64 -7.83
N ASP A 297 48.90 -26.38 -6.74
CA ASP A 297 49.74 -27.39 -6.08
C ASP A 297 48.89 -28.41 -5.31
N ARG A 298 47.87 -27.91 -4.59
CA ARG A 298 46.96 -28.74 -3.78
C ARG A 298 45.59 -28.08 -3.58
N ILE A 299 44.56 -28.91 -3.45
CA ILE A 299 43.20 -28.52 -3.07
C ILE A 299 42.84 -29.23 -1.77
N GLU A 300 42.56 -28.45 -0.73
CA GLU A 300 42.12 -28.95 0.56
C GLU A 300 40.59 -28.90 0.67
N LEU A 301 39.99 -30.01 1.09
CA LEU A 301 38.55 -30.18 1.25
C LEU A 301 38.18 -30.21 2.74
N LEU A 302 37.32 -29.29 3.17
CA LEU A 302 36.87 -29.15 4.57
C LEU A 302 35.39 -29.58 4.69
N PRO A 303 35.08 -30.70 5.38
CA PRO A 303 33.71 -31.18 5.55
C PRO A 303 32.92 -30.32 6.56
N SER A 304 31.59 -30.26 6.40
CA SER A 304 30.68 -29.53 7.30
C SER A 304 30.33 -30.27 8.60
N LYS A 305 30.58 -31.59 8.66
CA LYS A 305 30.38 -32.45 9.85
C LYS A 305 31.71 -33.10 10.24
N LYS A 306 31.82 -33.62 11.46
CA LYS A 306 32.94 -34.50 11.84
C LYS A 306 32.75 -35.85 11.14
N VAL A 307 33.74 -36.27 10.37
CA VAL A 307 33.68 -37.43 9.47
C VAL A 307 34.80 -38.41 9.82
N ASN A 308 34.58 -39.73 9.68
CA ASN A 308 35.59 -40.75 9.96
C ASN A 308 36.62 -40.86 8.82
N TYR A 309 37.82 -41.44 9.10
CA TYR A 309 38.90 -41.57 8.10
C TYR A 309 38.50 -42.30 6.79
N LYS A 310 37.64 -43.32 6.88
CA LYS A 310 37.11 -44.02 5.68
C LYS A 310 36.17 -43.16 4.84
N GLU A 311 35.45 -42.26 5.48
CA GLU A 311 34.52 -41.35 4.82
C GLU A 311 35.26 -40.15 4.23
N LEU A 312 36.38 -39.71 4.80
CA LEU A 312 37.29 -38.70 4.21
C LEU A 312 37.82 -39.16 2.83
N GLN A 313 38.25 -40.42 2.72
CA GLN A 313 38.67 -41.00 1.43
C GLN A 313 37.51 -41.08 0.42
N ARG A 314 36.30 -41.42 0.89
CA ARG A 314 35.09 -41.45 0.05
C ARG A 314 34.73 -40.06 -0.47
N ILE A 315 34.90 -39.01 0.34
CA ILE A 315 34.69 -37.61 -0.06
C ILE A 315 35.68 -37.20 -1.15
N GLU A 316 36.96 -37.57 -1.03
CA GLU A 316 37.97 -37.29 -2.07
C GLU A 316 37.64 -37.97 -3.40
N GLU A 317 37.26 -39.25 -3.36
CA GLU A 317 36.85 -40.00 -4.56
C GLU A 317 35.58 -39.44 -5.19
N GLN A 318 34.58 -39.09 -4.37
CA GLN A 318 33.35 -38.45 -4.83
C GLN A 318 33.60 -37.08 -5.44
N PHE A 319 34.54 -36.29 -4.89
CA PHE A 319 34.92 -35.00 -5.44
C PHE A 319 35.63 -35.13 -6.79
N LYS A 320 36.55 -36.09 -6.94
CA LYS A 320 37.18 -36.41 -8.24
C LYS A 320 36.15 -36.85 -9.26
N LYS A 321 35.21 -37.71 -8.86
CA LYS A 321 34.11 -38.16 -9.72
C LYS A 321 33.18 -37.00 -10.11
N TYR A 322 32.88 -36.10 -9.17
CA TYR A 322 32.09 -34.89 -9.43
C TYR A 322 32.75 -33.98 -10.47
N ILE A 323 34.07 -33.79 -10.41
CA ILE A 323 34.78 -33.00 -11.43
C ILE A 323 34.73 -33.72 -12.78
N LEU A 324 35.06 -35.01 -12.81
CA LEU A 324 35.05 -35.82 -14.04
C LEU A 324 33.70 -35.84 -14.75
N ASP A 325 32.61 -36.04 -13.99
CA ASP A 325 31.23 -36.02 -14.48
C ASP A 325 30.89 -34.65 -15.11
N ASN A 326 31.45 -33.55 -14.57
CA ASN A 326 31.16 -32.16 -14.97
C ASN A 326 32.14 -31.56 -16.00
N THR A 327 33.30 -32.19 -16.26
CA THR A 327 34.31 -31.74 -17.24
C THR A 327 34.08 -32.20 -18.69
N SER A 328 32.96 -32.84 -19.01
CA SER A 328 32.73 -33.48 -20.31
C SER A 328 32.78 -32.54 -21.53
N LEU A 329 32.55 -31.24 -21.34
CA LEU A 329 32.55 -30.22 -22.40
C LEU A 329 33.38 -28.96 -22.09
N TYR A 330 33.51 -28.55 -20.82
CA TYR A 330 34.22 -27.33 -20.40
C TYR A 330 34.93 -27.52 -19.05
N PRO A 331 36.04 -26.80 -18.76
CA PRO A 331 36.71 -26.85 -17.47
C PRO A 331 35.83 -26.28 -16.35
N VAL A 332 35.91 -26.87 -15.16
CA VAL A 332 35.11 -26.49 -13.97
C VAL A 332 35.79 -25.33 -13.25
N LEU A 333 35.06 -24.23 -13.01
CA LEU A 333 35.54 -23.10 -12.23
C LEU A 333 35.28 -23.32 -10.72
N ILE A 334 36.34 -23.24 -9.92
CA ILE A 334 36.27 -23.27 -8.46
C ILE A 334 36.85 -21.99 -7.86
N ASN A 335 36.09 -21.33 -7.01
CA ASN A 335 36.51 -20.16 -6.23
C ASN A 335 37.09 -20.55 -4.87
N GLN A 336 37.95 -19.70 -4.29
CA GLN A 336 38.49 -19.91 -2.95
C GLN A 336 37.37 -19.98 -1.90
N GLY A 337 37.34 -21.05 -1.11
CA GLY A 337 36.31 -21.27 -0.08
C GLY A 337 34.92 -21.59 -0.63
N GLN A 338 34.83 -22.16 -1.83
CA GLN A 338 33.56 -22.55 -2.43
C GLN A 338 32.96 -23.79 -1.76
N ILE A 339 31.67 -23.74 -1.46
CA ILE A 339 30.91 -24.87 -0.90
C ILE A 339 30.36 -25.69 -2.07
N ILE A 340 30.58 -27.00 -2.03
CA ILE A 340 30.18 -27.95 -3.06
C ILE A 340 29.36 -29.05 -2.39
N LYS A 341 28.20 -29.36 -2.97
CA LYS A 341 27.33 -30.44 -2.54
C LYS A 341 27.70 -31.72 -3.30
N LEU A 342 28.17 -32.74 -2.60
CA LEU A 342 28.51 -34.04 -3.16
C LEU A 342 27.30 -35.01 -3.10
N LYS A 343 27.39 -36.12 -3.82
CA LYS A 343 26.40 -37.23 -3.74
C LYS A 343 26.35 -37.73 -2.28
N ASP A 344 25.15 -38.00 -1.76
CA ASP A 344 24.86 -38.33 -0.34
C ASP A 344 24.78 -37.13 0.65
N ASP A 345 24.46 -35.91 0.18
CA ASP A 345 24.23 -34.69 1.01
C ASP A 345 25.44 -34.19 1.82
N PHE A 346 26.66 -34.62 1.48
CA PHE A 346 27.88 -34.06 2.06
C PHE A 346 28.16 -32.66 1.50
N LEU A 347 28.25 -31.67 2.39
CA LEU A 347 28.67 -30.30 2.07
C LEU A 347 30.14 -30.13 2.41
N VAL A 348 30.94 -29.76 1.41
CA VAL A 348 32.40 -29.62 1.54
C VAL A 348 32.83 -28.25 1.05
N THR A 349 33.75 -27.61 1.77
CA THR A 349 34.35 -26.32 1.37
C THR A 349 35.71 -26.57 0.74
N ALA A 350 35.93 -26.10 -0.49
CA ALA A 350 37.21 -26.23 -1.20
C ALA A 350 38.12 -25.01 -0.94
N SER A 351 39.35 -25.25 -0.48
CA SER A 351 40.44 -24.26 -0.37
C SER A 351 41.57 -24.60 -1.34
N ILE A 352 41.93 -23.62 -2.17
CA ILE A 352 42.94 -23.69 -3.23
C ILE A 352 44.26 -23.15 -2.67
N PHE A 353 45.38 -23.81 -2.97
CA PHE A 353 46.73 -23.36 -2.62
C PHE A 353 47.61 -23.23 -3.87
N PRO A 354 48.51 -22.22 -3.92
CA PRO A 354 48.81 -21.18 -2.92
C PRO A 354 47.65 -20.17 -2.67
N ASP A 355 47.54 -19.64 -1.45
CA ASP A 355 46.47 -18.70 -1.01
C ASP A 355 46.37 -17.40 -1.84
N THR A 356 47.37 -17.13 -2.68
CA THR A 356 47.37 -16.02 -3.63
C THR A 356 46.33 -16.18 -4.75
N PHE A 357 45.90 -17.42 -5.05
CA PHE A 357 44.90 -17.67 -6.08
C PHE A 357 43.47 -17.53 -5.54
N LYS A 358 42.69 -16.65 -6.18
CA LYS A 358 41.27 -16.46 -5.85
C LYS A 358 40.35 -17.48 -6.53
N TYR A 359 40.76 -18.04 -7.67
CA TYR A 359 40.01 -19.05 -8.44
C TYR A 359 40.94 -20.00 -9.18
N CYS A 360 40.42 -21.17 -9.55
CA CYS A 360 41.09 -22.20 -10.35
C CYS A 360 40.11 -22.77 -11.39
N LEU A 361 40.63 -23.07 -12.59
CA LEU A 361 39.95 -23.85 -13.61
C LEU A 361 40.50 -25.28 -13.58
N LEU A 362 39.63 -26.26 -13.36
CA LEU A 362 39.99 -27.67 -13.29
C LEU A 362 39.53 -28.41 -14.55
N ASP A 363 40.49 -29.07 -15.17
CA ASP A 363 40.28 -30.01 -16.28
C ASP A 363 40.84 -31.40 -15.89
N SER A 364 40.43 -32.42 -16.62
CA SER A 364 40.88 -33.82 -16.51
C SER A 364 42.40 -33.98 -16.52
N ALA A 365 43.14 -33.09 -17.20
CA ALA A 365 44.61 -33.06 -17.20
C ALA A 365 45.18 -32.50 -15.89
N ILE A 366 44.64 -31.37 -15.41
CA ILE A 366 45.06 -30.68 -14.18
C ILE A 366 44.77 -31.54 -12.94
N LEU A 367 43.67 -32.31 -12.96
CA LEU A 367 43.29 -33.22 -11.89
C LEU A 367 44.30 -34.36 -11.67
N LYS A 368 45.11 -34.71 -12.68
CA LYS A 368 46.19 -35.72 -12.55
C LYS A 368 47.43 -35.15 -11.85
N GLU A 369 47.65 -33.84 -11.94
CA GLU A 369 48.82 -33.15 -11.39
C GLU A 369 48.54 -32.55 -10.00
N CYS A 370 47.29 -32.18 -9.71
CA CYS A 370 46.86 -31.63 -8.42
C CYS A 370 46.74 -32.69 -7.31
N LYS A 371 47.29 -32.40 -6.12
CA LYS A 371 47.02 -33.20 -4.90
C LYS A 371 45.73 -32.73 -4.22
N ILE A 372 44.71 -33.58 -4.18
CA ILE A 372 43.45 -33.33 -3.46
C ILE A 372 43.55 -34.01 -2.09
N THR A 373 43.35 -33.26 -1.00
CA THR A 373 43.42 -33.78 0.37
C THR A 373 42.22 -33.31 1.19
N CYS A 374 41.53 -34.21 1.88
CA CYS A 374 40.47 -33.86 2.82
C CYS A 374 41.03 -33.69 4.24
N VAL A 375 40.77 -32.53 4.85
CA VAL A 375 41.28 -32.17 6.18
C VAL A 375 40.19 -32.42 7.23
N GLU A 376 40.56 -32.92 8.41
CA GLU A 376 39.62 -33.22 9.52
C GLU A 376 38.95 -31.97 10.14
N GLN A 377 39.39 -30.77 9.77
CA GLN A 377 38.85 -29.52 10.30
C GLN A 377 37.44 -29.25 9.78
N VAL A 378 36.50 -29.08 10.72
CA VAL A 378 35.09 -28.78 10.41
C VAL A 378 34.89 -27.27 10.27
N LYS A 379 34.29 -26.85 9.16
CA LYS A 379 33.83 -25.46 8.97
C LYS A 379 32.31 -25.44 9.04
N GLU A 380 31.75 -24.85 10.10
CA GLU A 380 30.29 -24.71 10.26
C GLU A 380 29.71 -23.85 9.14
N VAL A 381 28.79 -24.44 8.36
CA VAL A 381 28.08 -23.75 7.27
C VAL A 381 26.73 -23.29 7.81
N THR A 382 26.67 -22.05 8.30
CA THR A 382 25.49 -21.49 8.97
C THR A 382 24.40 -20.95 8.04
N THR A 383 24.60 -20.94 6.71
CA THR A 383 23.79 -20.11 5.80
C THR A 383 22.87 -20.83 4.81
N LEU A 384 22.92 -22.16 4.66
CA LEU A 384 22.20 -22.84 3.56
C LEU A 384 20.86 -23.51 3.93
N VAL A 385 20.56 -23.72 5.23
CA VAL A 385 19.41 -24.55 5.65
C VAL A 385 18.11 -23.76 5.87
N SER A 386 18.16 -22.42 5.89
CA SER A 386 17.01 -21.58 6.25
C SER A 386 16.07 -21.20 5.09
N CYS A 387 16.40 -21.50 3.83
CA CYS A 387 15.63 -20.98 2.68
C CYS A 387 14.47 -21.86 2.20
N GLU A 388 14.50 -23.19 2.43
CA GLU A 388 13.41 -24.07 2.00
C GLU A 388 12.16 -23.96 2.89
N LEU A 389 12.34 -23.65 4.18
CA LEU A 389 11.23 -23.56 5.14
C LEU A 389 10.54 -22.19 5.16
N LEU A 390 11.22 -21.12 4.73
CA LEU A 390 10.65 -19.77 4.76
C LEU A 390 9.89 -19.40 3.48
N TYR A 391 10.17 -20.04 2.35
CA TYR A 391 9.44 -19.81 1.10
C TYR A 391 8.10 -20.56 1.03
N ASN A 392 7.99 -21.73 1.68
CA ASN A 392 6.76 -22.52 1.67
C ASN A 392 5.65 -21.98 2.59
N VAL A 393 5.96 -21.06 3.49
CA VAL A 393 4.96 -20.44 4.39
C VAL A 393 4.36 -19.15 3.79
N ALA A 394 5.03 -18.53 2.80
CA ALA A 394 4.59 -17.27 2.21
C ALA A 394 3.75 -17.43 0.93
N GLU A 395 3.83 -18.58 0.23
CA GLU A 395 3.15 -18.81 -1.05
C GLU A 395 1.74 -19.41 -0.95
N GLN A 396 1.16 -19.56 0.25
CA GLN A 396 -0.29 -19.75 0.36
C GLN A 396 -1.02 -18.41 0.27
N GLY A 397 -0.75 -17.67 -0.81
CA GLY A 397 -1.54 -16.53 -1.24
C GLY A 397 -2.93 -17.03 -1.61
N HIS A 398 -3.84 -16.86 -0.65
CA HIS A 398 -5.25 -17.25 -0.64
C HIS A 398 -6.10 -16.61 -1.75
N ASN A 399 -5.74 -16.75 -3.03
CA ASN A 399 -6.41 -16.06 -4.13
C ASN A 399 -7.69 -16.79 -4.56
N VAL A 400 -8.82 -16.10 -4.42
CA VAL A 400 -10.08 -16.47 -5.07
C VAL A 400 -10.03 -15.91 -6.48
N HIS A 401 -9.96 -16.78 -7.49
CA HIS A 401 -9.91 -16.38 -8.89
C HIS A 401 -11.32 -16.11 -9.41
N LEU A 402 -11.61 -14.84 -9.70
CA LEU A 402 -12.80 -14.40 -10.42
C LEU A 402 -12.45 -14.22 -11.90
N GLU A 403 -13.26 -14.75 -12.82
CA GLU A 403 -13.02 -14.61 -14.27
C GLU A 403 -12.99 -13.15 -14.72
N LYS A 404 -13.89 -12.32 -14.18
CA LYS A 404 -13.92 -10.87 -14.45
C LYS A 404 -12.63 -10.19 -14.01
N PHE A 405 -12.05 -10.60 -12.88
CA PHE A 405 -10.80 -10.04 -12.38
C PHE A 405 -9.59 -10.55 -13.17
N GLY A 406 -9.61 -11.82 -13.61
CA GLY A 406 -8.61 -12.37 -14.52
C GLY A 406 -8.50 -11.53 -15.79
N LYS A 407 -9.63 -11.24 -16.45
CA LYS A 407 -9.66 -10.37 -17.63
C LYS A 407 -9.08 -8.98 -17.37
N ILE A 408 -9.43 -8.36 -16.24
CA ILE A 408 -8.88 -7.05 -15.85
C ILE A 408 -7.37 -7.13 -15.64
N ILE A 409 -6.87 -8.19 -15.01
CA ILE A 409 -5.44 -8.43 -14.80
C ILE A 409 -4.74 -8.60 -16.15
N ASP A 410 -5.28 -9.43 -17.04
CA ASP A 410 -4.73 -9.70 -18.37
C ASP A 410 -4.66 -8.41 -19.21
N ASP A 411 -5.75 -7.62 -19.25
CA ASP A 411 -5.80 -6.32 -19.92
C ASP A 411 -4.74 -5.36 -19.36
N CYS A 412 -4.57 -5.32 -18.03
CA CYS A 412 -3.54 -4.49 -17.40
C CYS A 412 -2.13 -4.94 -17.77
N VAL A 413 -1.87 -6.25 -17.76
CA VAL A 413 -0.57 -6.84 -18.10
C VAL A 413 -0.22 -6.53 -19.55
N GLU A 414 -1.17 -6.64 -20.49
CA GLU A 414 -0.96 -6.26 -21.89
C GLU A 414 -0.61 -4.77 -22.06
N GLN A 415 -1.29 -3.89 -21.33
CA GLN A 415 -0.98 -2.45 -21.37
C GLN A 415 0.41 -2.16 -20.79
N ILE A 416 0.74 -2.74 -19.64
CA ILE A 416 2.06 -2.57 -19.00
C ILE A 416 3.17 -3.12 -19.90
N LYS A 417 2.92 -4.24 -20.57
CA LYS A 417 3.82 -4.83 -21.55
C LYS A 417 4.17 -3.86 -22.68
N ILE A 418 3.17 -3.15 -23.22
CA ILE A 418 3.33 -2.12 -24.24
C ILE A 418 4.11 -0.91 -23.69
N ASN A 419 3.80 -0.47 -22.47
CA ASN A 419 4.39 0.72 -21.86
C ASN A 419 5.87 0.54 -21.47
N LEU A 420 6.22 -0.64 -20.97
CA LEU A 420 7.58 -1.00 -20.55
C LEU A 420 8.46 -1.55 -21.67
N CYS A 421 7.92 -1.70 -22.89
CA CYS A 421 8.60 -2.29 -24.05
C CYS A 421 9.19 -3.69 -23.76
N LEU A 422 8.37 -4.56 -23.16
CA LEU A 422 8.77 -5.95 -22.88
C LEU A 422 8.66 -6.87 -24.11
N ASP A 423 8.22 -6.33 -25.25
CA ASP A 423 8.18 -6.98 -26.57
C ASP A 423 9.02 -6.18 -27.57
N GLU A 424 9.64 -6.87 -28.53
CA GLU A 424 10.42 -6.29 -29.65
C GLU A 424 9.62 -5.32 -30.54
N ARG A 425 8.30 -5.24 -30.39
CA ARG A 425 7.42 -4.40 -31.22
C ARG A 425 7.60 -2.89 -30.98
N ASN A 426 8.11 -2.46 -29.82
CA ASN A 426 8.25 -1.05 -29.47
C ASN A 426 9.68 -0.70 -29.03
N VAL A 427 10.24 0.35 -29.62
CA VAL A 427 11.62 0.83 -29.35
C VAL A 427 11.66 1.88 -28.23
N LEU A 428 10.54 2.54 -27.91
CA LEU A 428 10.47 3.66 -26.96
C LEU A 428 9.35 3.46 -25.92
N PRO A 429 9.64 3.64 -24.61
CA PRO A 429 8.63 3.51 -23.56
C PRO A 429 7.54 4.57 -23.72
N ARG A 430 6.29 4.18 -23.49
CA ARG A 430 5.13 5.09 -23.54
C ARG A 430 4.70 5.46 -22.13
N ILE A 431 4.36 6.73 -21.93
CA ILE A 431 3.73 7.19 -20.67
C ILE A 431 2.33 6.58 -20.63
N GLY A 432 2.13 5.53 -19.83
CA GLY A 432 0.84 4.82 -19.73
C GLY A 432 0.55 4.40 -18.29
N ASN A 433 0.41 5.38 -17.39
CA ASN A 433 0.04 5.09 -16.00
C ASN A 433 -1.41 4.62 -15.91
N ILE A 434 -1.67 3.67 -15.01
CA ILE A 434 -2.96 3.01 -14.83
C ILE A 434 -3.58 3.46 -13.50
N LEU A 435 -4.87 3.82 -13.53
CA LEU A 435 -5.66 4.14 -12.34
C LEU A 435 -6.73 3.07 -12.15
N ILE A 436 -6.73 2.39 -11.01
CA ILE A 436 -7.73 1.39 -10.63
C ILE A 436 -8.68 2.02 -9.61
N CYS A 437 -9.94 2.15 -10.00
CA CYS A 437 -11.02 2.71 -9.21
C CYS A 437 -11.99 1.62 -8.76
N GLY A 438 -12.55 1.74 -7.56
CA GLY A 438 -13.58 0.82 -7.07
C GLY A 438 -13.92 1.09 -5.61
N HIS A 439 -15.08 0.63 -5.14
CA HIS A 439 -15.52 0.82 -3.76
C HIS A 439 -14.44 0.34 -2.75
N PRO A 440 -14.32 0.92 -1.54
CA PRO A 440 -13.48 0.34 -0.49
C PRO A 440 -13.82 -1.15 -0.30
N ASN A 441 -12.81 -1.96 -0.03
CA ASN A 441 -12.90 -3.43 0.10
C ASN A 441 -13.31 -4.21 -1.16
N SER A 442 -13.38 -3.58 -2.33
CA SER A 442 -13.62 -4.27 -3.62
C SER A 442 -12.50 -5.24 -4.05
N GLY A 443 -11.35 -5.26 -3.36
CA GLY A 443 -10.23 -6.13 -3.71
C GLY A 443 -9.16 -5.50 -4.62
N LYS A 444 -9.12 -4.16 -4.71
CA LYS A 444 -8.11 -3.38 -5.47
C LYS A 444 -6.68 -3.85 -5.24
N SER A 445 -6.25 -3.94 -3.97
CA SER A 445 -4.89 -4.36 -3.64
C SER A 445 -4.62 -5.82 -4.05
N THR A 446 -5.65 -6.68 -4.08
CA THR A 446 -5.54 -8.07 -4.57
C THR A 446 -5.34 -8.11 -6.08
N ILE A 447 -6.06 -7.28 -6.84
CA ILE A 447 -5.86 -7.13 -8.29
C ILE A 447 -4.46 -6.61 -8.57
N CYS A 448 -3.99 -5.59 -7.84
CA CYS A 448 -2.62 -5.09 -7.97
C CYS A 448 -1.59 -6.18 -7.71
N LYS A 449 -1.75 -6.97 -6.63
CA LYS A 449 -0.87 -8.12 -6.37
C LYS A 449 -0.92 -9.15 -7.50
N GLY A 450 -2.10 -9.48 -8.03
CA GLY A 450 -2.23 -10.39 -9.17
C GLY A 450 -1.51 -9.90 -10.43
N ILE A 451 -1.57 -8.59 -10.72
CA ILE A 451 -0.80 -7.96 -11.80
C ILE A 451 0.71 -8.08 -11.54
N LEU A 452 1.15 -7.79 -10.30
CA LEU A 452 2.57 -7.89 -9.94
C LEU A 452 3.07 -9.34 -10.04
N ASP A 453 2.31 -10.31 -9.54
CA ASP A 453 2.66 -11.73 -9.58
C ASP A 453 2.78 -12.25 -11.03
N ALA A 454 1.92 -11.78 -11.93
CA ALA A 454 1.99 -12.11 -13.35
C ALA A 454 3.23 -11.50 -14.04
N LEU A 455 3.67 -10.32 -13.59
CA LEU A 455 4.84 -9.62 -14.14
C LEU A 455 6.18 -10.12 -13.58
N VAL A 456 6.20 -10.67 -12.37
CA VAL A 456 7.42 -11.24 -11.76
C VAL A 456 7.79 -12.59 -12.37
N LYS A 457 6.79 -13.37 -12.81
CA LYS A 457 6.99 -14.71 -13.40
C LYS A 457 7.40 -14.64 -14.87
N ASN A 458 7.90 -15.76 -15.39
CA ASN A 458 8.11 -16.00 -16.82
C ASN A 458 6.80 -15.68 -17.57
N PRO A 459 6.78 -14.84 -18.63
CA PRO A 459 7.90 -14.42 -19.49
C PRO A 459 8.43 -12.99 -19.33
N PHE A 460 7.95 -12.19 -18.37
CA PHE A 460 8.18 -10.73 -18.38
C PHE A 460 9.32 -10.25 -17.46
N TYR A 461 9.41 -10.84 -16.26
CA TYR A 461 10.44 -10.54 -15.26
C TYR A 461 10.63 -9.03 -15.02
N CYS A 462 9.65 -8.39 -14.38
CA CYS A 462 9.67 -6.98 -13.99
C CYS A 462 9.85 -6.80 -12.48
N ASN A 463 10.63 -5.79 -12.08
CA ASN A 463 10.71 -5.40 -10.66
C ASN A 463 9.42 -4.66 -10.24
N SER A 464 8.97 -4.86 -9.01
CA SER A 464 7.82 -4.14 -8.47
C SER A 464 8.10 -3.57 -7.09
N GLU A 465 7.61 -2.37 -6.84
CA GLU A 465 7.70 -1.71 -5.53
C GLU A 465 6.33 -1.13 -5.18
N ILE A 466 5.92 -1.26 -3.91
CA ILE A 466 4.62 -0.79 -3.43
C ILE A 466 4.82 0.35 -2.43
N PHE A 467 4.18 1.47 -2.69
CA PHE A 467 4.12 2.62 -1.80
C PHE A 467 2.72 2.72 -1.18
N PHE A 468 2.63 2.48 0.13
CA PHE A 468 1.37 2.56 0.87
C PHE A 468 1.10 4.01 1.29
N CYS A 469 0.19 4.69 0.58
CA CYS A 469 -0.18 6.08 0.86
C CYS A 469 -0.83 6.24 2.25
N SER A 470 -1.57 5.22 2.70
CA SER A 470 -2.22 5.18 4.01
C SER A 470 -1.25 5.34 5.20
N ARG A 471 -0.01 4.81 5.09
CA ARG A 471 1.03 4.93 6.14
C ARG A 471 1.60 6.34 6.27
N ASN A 472 1.44 7.15 5.23
CA ASN A 472 2.01 8.50 5.13
C ASN A 472 0.97 9.60 5.36
N LYS A 473 -0.25 9.25 5.78
CA LYS A 473 -1.31 10.20 6.10
C LYS A 473 -0.86 11.17 7.21
N GLY A 474 -1.01 12.48 6.96
CA GLY A 474 -0.67 13.53 7.93
C GLY A 474 0.82 13.88 8.05
N ARG A 475 1.70 13.25 7.25
CA ARG A 475 3.12 13.62 7.19
C ARG A 475 3.33 14.90 6.38
N LYS A 476 4.40 15.65 6.68
CA LYS A 476 4.79 16.83 5.90
C LYS A 476 5.11 16.45 4.45
N PRO A 477 4.73 17.28 3.46
CA PRO A 477 4.92 16.96 2.05
C PRO A 477 6.39 16.73 1.69
N GLU A 478 7.32 17.47 2.29
CA GLU A 478 8.75 17.34 2.00
C GLU A 478 9.31 15.98 2.45
N SER A 479 8.73 15.37 3.49
CA SER A 479 9.12 14.03 3.94
C SER A 479 8.63 12.97 2.96
N VAL A 480 7.37 13.07 2.55
CA VAL A 480 6.78 12.13 1.58
C VAL A 480 7.49 12.21 0.23
N GLN A 481 7.87 13.43 -0.19
CA GLN A 481 8.65 13.65 -1.40
C GLN A 481 10.00 12.91 -1.38
N LYS A 482 10.71 12.96 -0.25
CA LYS A 482 12.01 12.26 -0.09
C LYS A 482 11.86 10.76 -0.20
N ASP A 483 10.87 10.19 0.48
CA ASP A 483 10.61 8.74 0.47
C ASP A 483 10.21 8.27 -0.93
N LEU A 484 9.31 9.00 -1.60
CA LEU A 484 8.84 8.66 -2.95
C LEU A 484 9.97 8.80 -3.99
N ARG A 485 10.81 9.84 -3.86
CA ARG A 485 11.99 10.02 -4.73
C ARG A 485 13.02 8.92 -4.54
N LEU A 486 13.28 8.50 -3.31
CA LEU A 486 14.18 7.38 -3.01
C LEU A 486 13.67 6.10 -3.70
N LEU A 487 12.38 5.82 -3.56
CA LEU A 487 11.74 4.64 -4.13
C LEU A 487 11.77 4.68 -5.67
N LEU A 488 11.43 5.81 -6.30
CA LEU A 488 11.56 5.99 -7.75
C LEU A 488 13.01 5.85 -8.25
N THR A 489 13.99 6.26 -7.45
CA THR A 489 15.41 6.07 -7.78
C THR A 489 15.78 4.59 -7.72
N CYS A 490 15.28 3.84 -6.73
CA CYS A 490 15.45 2.39 -6.69
C CYS A 490 14.77 1.69 -7.89
N CYS A 491 13.56 2.13 -8.26
CA CYS A 491 12.86 1.67 -9.47
C CYS A 491 13.69 1.94 -10.74
N LEU A 492 14.33 3.11 -10.84
CA LEU A 492 15.21 3.43 -11.97
C LEU A 492 16.43 2.50 -12.05
N MET A 493 17.03 2.18 -10.90
CA MET A 493 18.15 1.24 -10.83
C MET A 493 17.72 -0.18 -11.22
N LYS A 494 16.56 -0.63 -10.75
CA LYS A 494 16.04 -1.99 -11.00
C LYS A 494 15.13 -2.13 -12.24
N GLY A 495 14.87 -1.03 -12.97
CA GLY A 495 13.87 -0.99 -14.05
C GLY A 495 14.16 -2.03 -15.15
N PRO A 496 13.20 -2.52 -15.97
CA PRO A 496 11.81 -2.11 -16.05
C PRO A 496 11.08 -2.42 -14.75
N SER A 497 10.38 -1.41 -14.23
CA SER A 497 9.78 -1.51 -12.90
C SER A 497 8.39 -0.91 -12.86
N VAL A 498 7.52 -1.54 -12.09
CA VAL A 498 6.18 -1.06 -11.79
C VAL A 498 6.15 -0.48 -10.38
N LEU A 499 5.72 0.77 -10.25
CA LEU A 499 5.45 1.42 -8.97
C LEU A 499 3.95 1.37 -8.68
N VAL A 500 3.55 0.76 -7.57
CA VAL A 500 2.15 0.76 -7.11
C VAL A 500 1.96 1.80 -6.01
N LEU A 501 1.08 2.78 -6.22
CA LEU A 501 0.62 3.74 -5.22
C LEU A 501 -0.72 3.27 -4.65
N ASP A 502 -0.70 2.64 -3.48
CA ASP A 502 -1.92 2.06 -2.88
C ASP A 502 -2.68 3.09 -2.04
N ASN A 503 -3.97 3.27 -2.32
CA ASN A 503 -4.90 4.25 -1.74
C ASN A 503 -4.43 5.71 -1.86
N LEU A 504 -4.20 6.13 -3.10
CA LEU A 504 -3.70 7.49 -3.42
C LEU A 504 -4.64 8.60 -2.93
N ASP A 505 -5.94 8.34 -2.95
CA ASP A 505 -6.99 9.22 -2.43
C ASP A 505 -6.69 9.76 -1.03
N THR A 506 -6.14 8.94 -0.12
CA THR A 506 -5.81 9.36 1.25
C THR A 506 -4.85 10.55 1.33
N LEU A 507 -4.01 10.77 0.31
CA LEU A 507 -3.06 11.88 0.22
C LEU A 507 -3.50 13.00 -0.73
N THR A 508 -4.58 12.78 -1.50
CA THR A 508 -4.96 13.65 -2.62
C THR A 508 -6.47 13.91 -2.64
N GLN A 509 -7.08 14.09 -1.47
CA GLN A 509 -8.52 14.35 -1.34
C GLN A 509 -8.89 15.75 -1.86
N ILE A 510 -10.11 15.88 -2.37
CA ILE A 510 -10.72 17.20 -2.61
C ILE A 510 -11.16 17.77 -1.27
N ALA A 511 -10.60 18.91 -0.86
CA ALA A 511 -11.08 19.68 0.28
C ALA A 511 -11.47 21.10 -0.17
N ALA A 512 -12.26 21.78 0.65
CA ALA A 512 -12.70 23.15 0.39
C ALA A 512 -11.49 24.07 0.16
N GLU A 513 -11.55 24.88 -0.90
CA GLU A 513 -10.42 25.70 -1.40
C GLU A 513 -9.81 26.65 -0.35
N ASN A 514 -10.53 26.95 0.73
CA ASN A 514 -10.10 27.86 1.79
C ASN A 514 -9.72 27.16 3.13
N SER A 515 -9.59 25.83 3.13
CA SER A 515 -9.17 25.08 4.33
C SER A 515 -7.66 24.83 4.34
N GLN A 516 -7.04 24.83 5.52
CA GLN A 516 -5.61 24.48 5.68
C GLN A 516 -5.31 23.07 5.12
N ASP A 517 -6.26 22.16 5.27
CA ASP A 517 -6.17 20.80 4.73
C ASP A 517 -6.20 20.79 3.18
N GLY A 518 -7.01 21.65 2.56
CA GLY A 518 -7.06 21.77 1.10
C GLY A 518 -5.75 22.26 0.49
N GLU A 519 -5.06 23.20 1.12
CA GLU A 519 -3.73 23.63 0.66
C GLU A 519 -2.70 22.52 0.78
N TYR A 520 -2.74 21.74 1.87
CA TYR A 520 -1.90 20.56 2.04
C TYR A 520 -2.14 19.53 0.93
N PHE A 521 -3.39 19.14 0.66
CA PHE A 521 -3.72 18.16 -0.38
C PHE A 521 -3.37 18.65 -1.78
N ASN A 522 -3.51 19.95 -2.06
CA ASN A 522 -3.09 20.56 -3.33
C ASN A 522 -1.57 20.48 -3.52
N ARG A 523 -0.79 20.90 -2.52
CA ARG A 523 0.69 20.82 -2.58
C ARG A 523 1.18 19.37 -2.72
N MET A 524 0.56 18.44 -2.00
CA MET A 524 0.84 17.01 -2.14
C MET A 524 0.56 16.50 -3.55
N SER A 525 -0.57 16.90 -4.12
CA SER A 525 -0.99 16.48 -5.47
C SER A 525 -0.02 16.98 -6.55
N ASP A 526 0.39 18.24 -6.48
CA ASP A 526 1.35 18.84 -7.42
C ASP A 526 2.73 18.16 -7.33
N MET A 527 3.18 17.85 -6.10
CA MET A 527 4.45 17.16 -5.85
C MET A 527 4.47 15.74 -6.43
N ILE A 528 3.41 14.95 -6.19
CA ILE A 528 3.30 13.58 -6.73
C ILE A 528 3.26 13.62 -8.26
N GLN A 529 2.49 14.54 -8.84
CA GLN A 529 2.41 14.70 -10.29
C GLN A 529 3.78 15.04 -10.91
N HIS A 530 4.51 15.99 -10.33
CA HIS A 530 5.84 16.37 -10.80
C HIS A 530 6.83 15.19 -10.75
N LEU A 531 6.87 14.46 -9.63
CA LEU A 531 7.77 13.31 -9.48
C LEU A 531 7.45 12.20 -10.49
N ILE A 532 6.19 11.86 -10.69
CA ILE A 532 5.82 10.81 -11.65
C ILE A 532 6.22 11.23 -13.07
N LEU A 533 5.95 12.47 -13.47
CA LEU A 533 6.33 12.97 -14.80
C LEU A 533 7.85 13.01 -14.99
N GLU A 534 8.61 13.44 -13.99
CA GLU A 534 10.08 13.48 -14.04
C GLU A 534 10.69 12.10 -14.31
N PHE A 535 10.19 11.05 -13.65
CA PHE A 535 10.76 9.71 -13.74
C PHE A 535 10.18 8.84 -14.86
N THR A 536 8.95 9.07 -15.33
CA THR A 536 8.28 8.22 -16.35
C THR A 536 8.51 8.67 -17.79
N CYS A 537 8.95 9.92 -18.05
CA CYS A 537 9.10 10.43 -19.43
C CYS A 537 10.13 9.65 -20.27
N ASN A 538 11.25 9.26 -19.68
CA ASN A 538 12.39 8.69 -20.41
C ASN A 538 12.81 7.29 -19.93
N ASN A 539 12.21 6.78 -18.85
CA ASN A 539 12.60 5.52 -18.22
C ASN A 539 11.48 4.49 -18.34
N PRO A 540 11.81 3.18 -18.40
CA PRO A 540 10.81 2.11 -18.39
C PRO A 540 10.23 1.93 -16.99
N ILE A 541 9.51 2.94 -16.50
CA ILE A 541 8.81 2.93 -15.21
C ILE A 541 7.35 3.21 -15.50
N THR A 542 6.46 2.33 -15.02
CA THR A 542 5.01 2.53 -15.10
C THR A 542 4.43 2.63 -13.69
N VAL A 543 3.50 3.57 -13.49
CA VAL A 543 2.84 3.75 -12.19
C VAL A 543 1.41 3.21 -12.24
N ILE A 544 1.04 2.40 -11.25
CA ILE A 544 -0.33 1.96 -10.99
C ILE A 544 -0.79 2.66 -9.71
N ALA A 545 -1.95 3.30 -9.73
CA ALA A 545 -2.54 3.89 -8.53
C ALA A 545 -3.92 3.29 -8.24
N THR A 546 -4.22 3.03 -6.97
CA THR A 546 -5.55 2.58 -6.52
C THR A 546 -6.29 3.71 -5.82
N VAL A 547 -7.59 3.83 -6.10
CA VAL A 547 -8.47 4.91 -5.61
C VAL A 547 -9.86 4.36 -5.31
N ASP A 548 -10.54 4.89 -4.28
CA ASP A 548 -11.94 4.60 -3.99
C ASP A 548 -12.86 5.11 -5.10
N ASN A 549 -12.99 6.44 -5.21
CA ASN A 549 -13.84 7.08 -6.19
C ASN A 549 -13.08 8.12 -6.99
N LYS A 550 -13.34 8.15 -8.32
CA LYS A 550 -12.80 9.17 -9.23
C LYS A 550 -13.13 10.60 -8.79
N SER A 551 -14.26 10.79 -8.10
CA SER A 551 -14.71 12.08 -7.60
C SER A 551 -13.92 12.58 -6.39
N ASN A 552 -13.28 11.69 -5.64
CA ASN A 552 -12.53 12.08 -4.43
C ASN A 552 -11.11 12.57 -4.75
N LEU A 553 -10.65 12.34 -5.98
CA LEU A 553 -9.30 12.71 -6.38
C LEU A 553 -9.21 14.20 -6.70
N ASN A 554 -8.12 14.83 -6.27
CA ASN A 554 -7.85 16.21 -6.60
C ASN A 554 -7.79 16.47 -8.11
N LYS A 555 -8.40 17.59 -8.53
CA LYS A 555 -8.45 18.08 -9.92
C LYS A 555 -7.05 18.27 -10.55
N ARG A 556 -5.99 18.43 -9.73
CA ARG A 556 -4.60 18.57 -10.20
C ARG A 556 -4.05 17.28 -10.81
N ILE A 557 -4.35 16.14 -10.18
CA ILE A 557 -3.95 14.82 -10.69
C ILE A 557 -4.93 14.36 -11.77
N TYR A 558 -6.22 14.63 -11.56
CA TYR A 558 -7.28 14.27 -12.49
C TYR A 558 -8.08 15.50 -12.93
N MET A 559 -7.65 16.11 -14.03
CA MET A 559 -8.40 17.21 -14.65
C MET A 559 -9.63 16.66 -15.39
N PRO A 560 -10.77 17.38 -15.48
CA PRO A 560 -11.91 16.96 -16.32
C PRO A 560 -11.67 17.11 -17.84
N ARG A 561 -10.66 17.90 -18.24
CA ARG A 561 -10.30 18.20 -19.64
C ARG A 561 -8.78 18.31 -19.76
N GLY A 562 -8.16 17.61 -20.72
CA GLY A 562 -6.73 17.64 -20.98
C GLY A 562 -6.07 16.25 -21.01
N ARG A 563 -4.74 16.19 -21.16
CA ARG A 563 -3.99 14.93 -21.09
C ARG A 563 -3.76 14.57 -19.62
N HIS A 564 -4.46 13.54 -19.14
CA HIS A 564 -4.38 13.10 -17.75
C HIS A 564 -3.06 12.39 -17.44
N LEU A 565 -2.64 12.44 -16.16
CA LEU A 565 -1.48 11.70 -15.66
C LEU A 565 -1.67 10.18 -15.81
N PHE A 566 -2.90 9.72 -15.58
CA PHE A 566 -3.34 8.34 -15.78
C PHE A 566 -4.16 8.26 -17.07
N GLN A 567 -3.66 7.55 -18.07
CA GLN A 567 -4.32 7.43 -19.38
C GLN A 567 -5.37 6.32 -19.36
N THR A 568 -5.10 5.26 -18.61
CA THR A 568 -5.98 4.10 -18.50
C THR A 568 -6.68 4.13 -17.16
N ILE A 569 -8.01 4.16 -17.17
CA ILE A 569 -8.83 4.14 -15.96
C ILE A 569 -9.65 2.86 -16.00
N ILE A 570 -9.50 2.05 -14.97
CA ILE A 570 -10.19 0.77 -14.83
C ILE A 570 -11.09 0.89 -13.62
N GLN A 571 -12.40 0.74 -13.84
CA GLN A 571 -13.37 0.68 -12.78
C GLN A 571 -13.70 -0.78 -12.49
N ILE A 572 -13.49 -1.21 -11.25
CA ILE A 572 -13.87 -2.55 -10.80
C ILE A 572 -15.41 -2.62 -10.79
N PRO A 573 -16.03 -3.58 -11.49
CA PRO A 573 -17.47 -3.74 -11.49
C PRO A 573 -17.98 -4.25 -10.14
N ASP A 574 -19.23 -3.91 -9.82
CA ASP A 574 -19.91 -4.48 -8.66
C ASP A 574 -20.17 -5.98 -8.86
N LEU A 575 -20.21 -6.73 -7.75
CA LEU A 575 -20.35 -8.18 -7.79
C LEU A 575 -21.80 -8.61 -8.02
N GLU A 576 -22.05 -9.28 -9.13
CA GLU A 576 -23.34 -9.89 -9.41
C GLU A 576 -23.59 -11.12 -8.53
N ILE A 577 -24.83 -11.62 -8.52
CA ILE A 577 -25.21 -12.81 -7.73
C ILE A 577 -24.33 -14.01 -8.09
N ALA A 578 -24.04 -14.20 -9.39
CA ALA A 578 -23.19 -15.29 -9.89
C ALA A 578 -21.72 -15.15 -9.43
N ASP A 579 -21.17 -13.93 -9.47
CA ASP A 579 -19.78 -13.68 -9.03
C ASP A 579 -19.63 -13.97 -7.53
N ARG A 580 -20.63 -13.59 -6.71
CA ARG A 580 -20.63 -13.86 -5.27
C ARG A 580 -20.76 -15.34 -4.96
N GLU A 581 -21.55 -16.07 -5.73
CA GLU A 581 -21.62 -17.54 -5.65
C GLU A 581 -20.25 -18.18 -5.93
N GLN A 582 -19.53 -17.71 -6.95
CA GLN A 582 -18.17 -18.19 -7.24
C GLN A 582 -17.19 -17.89 -6.09
N VAL A 583 -17.23 -16.68 -5.53
CA VAL A 583 -16.36 -16.30 -4.39
C VAL A 583 -16.63 -17.17 -3.18
N ILE A 584 -17.90 -17.33 -2.79
CA ILE A 584 -18.28 -18.15 -1.64
C ILE A 584 -17.90 -19.61 -1.88
N THR A 585 -18.13 -20.12 -3.09
CA THR A 585 -17.77 -21.51 -3.46
C THR A 585 -16.25 -21.71 -3.38
N GLY A 586 -15.45 -20.80 -3.93
CA GLY A 586 -13.98 -20.86 -3.89
C GLY A 586 -13.41 -20.76 -2.47
N LEU A 587 -14.07 -20.01 -1.58
CA LEU A 587 -13.71 -19.96 -0.17
C LEU A 587 -14.07 -21.26 0.57
N CYS A 588 -15.25 -21.81 0.29
CA CYS A 588 -15.76 -23.04 0.92
C CYS A 588 -15.00 -24.29 0.48
N GLN A 589 -14.45 -24.35 -0.75
CA GLN A 589 -13.62 -25.47 -1.23
C GLN A 589 -12.42 -25.79 -0.33
N ARG A 590 -12.00 -24.83 0.51
CA ARG A 590 -10.87 -24.98 1.45
C ARG A 590 -11.22 -25.79 2.70
N PHE A 591 -12.51 -25.98 3.00
CA PHE A 591 -12.98 -26.61 4.24
C PHE A 591 -13.98 -27.73 3.94
N LYS A 592 -14.14 -28.66 4.89
CA LYS A 592 -15.19 -29.68 4.81
C LYS A 592 -16.54 -28.98 4.94
N THR A 593 -17.40 -29.13 3.94
CA THR A 593 -18.71 -28.46 3.88
C THR A 593 -19.82 -29.50 3.82
N ASN A 594 -20.92 -29.24 4.52
CA ASN A 594 -22.11 -30.10 4.51
C ASN A 594 -23.23 -29.37 3.76
N ASN A 595 -23.60 -29.86 2.57
CA ASN A 595 -24.75 -29.43 1.75
C ASN A 595 -25.11 -27.94 1.90
N LEU A 596 -24.22 -27.06 1.45
CA LEU A 596 -24.41 -25.62 1.53
C LEU A 596 -25.26 -25.09 0.37
N ASN A 597 -26.22 -24.22 0.69
CA ASN A 597 -27.05 -23.54 -0.33
C ASN A 597 -26.40 -22.23 -0.79
N PHE A 598 -25.41 -22.31 -1.70
CA PHE A 598 -24.65 -21.15 -2.16
C PHE A 598 -25.53 -20.05 -2.79
N LYS A 599 -26.53 -20.42 -3.59
CA LYS A 599 -27.50 -19.47 -4.19
C LYS A 599 -28.29 -18.67 -3.17
N LYS A 600 -28.62 -19.27 -2.02
CA LYS A 600 -29.32 -18.57 -0.93
C LYS A 600 -28.41 -17.50 -0.33
N PHE A 601 -27.16 -17.85 -0.02
CA PHE A 601 -26.22 -16.89 0.56
C PHE A 601 -25.74 -15.83 -0.43
N SER A 602 -25.65 -16.14 -1.73
CA SER A 602 -25.40 -15.12 -2.75
C SER A 602 -26.59 -14.17 -2.89
N SER A 603 -27.84 -14.60 -2.76
CA SER A 603 -28.97 -13.65 -2.72
C SER A 603 -28.96 -12.76 -1.47
N LEU A 604 -28.64 -13.32 -0.30
CA LEU A 604 -28.67 -12.61 0.99
C LEU A 604 -27.50 -11.62 1.19
N THR A 605 -26.42 -11.78 0.45
CA THR A 605 -25.23 -10.92 0.54
C THR A 605 -25.24 -9.78 -0.50
N GLU A 606 -26.42 -9.33 -0.93
CA GLU A 606 -26.55 -8.28 -1.95
C GLU A 606 -25.98 -6.95 -1.47
N GLY A 607 -25.05 -6.39 -2.25
CA GLY A 607 -24.27 -5.19 -1.90
C GLY A 607 -22.95 -5.48 -1.16
N TYR A 608 -22.61 -6.73 -0.87
CA TYR A 608 -21.33 -7.07 -0.25
C TYR A 608 -20.18 -6.95 -1.25
N THR A 609 -19.09 -6.31 -0.84
CA THR A 609 -17.82 -6.35 -1.58
C THR A 609 -17.05 -7.64 -1.28
N ILE A 610 -15.97 -7.93 -2.03
CA ILE A 610 -15.14 -9.12 -1.77
C ILE A 610 -14.56 -9.10 -0.36
N GLY A 611 -14.12 -7.94 0.13
CA GLY A 611 -13.60 -7.83 1.50
C GLY A 611 -14.69 -8.12 2.54
N ASP A 612 -15.93 -7.70 2.30
CA ASP A 612 -17.05 -8.02 3.18
C ASP A 612 -17.38 -9.52 3.15
N LEU A 613 -17.32 -10.16 1.98
CA LEU A 613 -17.48 -11.61 1.83
C LEU A 613 -16.35 -12.40 2.52
N MET A 614 -15.11 -11.92 2.43
CA MET A 614 -13.97 -12.50 3.14
C MET A 614 -14.17 -12.40 4.64
N GLN A 615 -14.58 -11.22 5.15
CA GLN A 615 -14.84 -11.04 6.57
C GLN A 615 -16.02 -11.89 7.06
N PHE A 616 -17.08 -12.00 6.24
CA PHE A 616 -18.21 -12.91 6.48
C PHE A 616 -17.74 -14.36 6.62
N PHE A 617 -16.85 -14.79 5.73
CA PHE A 617 -16.32 -16.14 5.71
C PHE A 617 -15.33 -16.40 6.86
N GLU A 618 -14.41 -15.49 7.15
CA GLU A 618 -13.49 -15.57 8.29
C GLU A 618 -14.25 -15.71 9.61
N LYS A 619 -15.35 -14.97 9.78
CA LYS A 619 -16.25 -15.12 10.93
C LYS A 619 -16.95 -16.48 10.94
N ALA A 620 -17.41 -16.97 9.80
CA ALA A 620 -17.99 -18.32 9.70
C ALA A 620 -16.98 -19.39 10.13
N VAL A 621 -15.73 -19.28 9.68
CA VAL A 621 -14.63 -20.16 10.10
C VAL A 621 -14.38 -20.05 11.59
N PHE A 622 -14.36 -18.83 12.14
CA PHE A 622 -14.21 -18.61 13.58
C PHE A 622 -15.34 -19.27 14.40
N TYR A 623 -16.60 -19.13 13.97
CA TYR A 623 -17.73 -19.78 14.64
C TYR A 623 -17.66 -21.31 14.50
N ALA A 624 -17.25 -21.82 13.34
CA ALA A 624 -17.04 -23.25 13.15
C ALA A 624 -15.96 -23.81 14.09
N TYR A 625 -14.85 -23.08 14.29
CA TYR A 625 -13.86 -23.43 15.31
C TYR A 625 -14.44 -23.38 16.73
N ARG A 626 -15.18 -22.32 17.07
CA ARG A 626 -15.79 -22.17 18.39
C ARG A 626 -16.76 -23.32 18.72
N TYR A 627 -17.63 -23.68 17.79
CA TYR A 627 -18.59 -24.78 17.97
C TYR A 627 -17.91 -26.15 17.95
N GLY A 628 -16.89 -26.35 17.11
CA GLY A 628 -16.09 -27.57 17.08
C GLY A 628 -15.28 -27.81 18.37
N ILE A 629 -14.86 -26.75 19.05
CA ILE A 629 -14.23 -26.83 20.37
C ILE A 629 -15.27 -27.20 21.44
N GLN A 630 -16.47 -26.61 21.39
CA GLN A 630 -17.53 -26.92 22.37
C GLN A 630 -18.06 -28.36 22.26
N SER A 631 -18.19 -28.91 21.06
CA SER A 631 -18.62 -30.31 20.87
C SER A 631 -17.60 -31.32 21.40
N ASN A 632 -16.30 -31.01 21.32
CA ASN A 632 -15.22 -31.87 21.84
C ASN A 632 -15.02 -31.72 23.35
N LEU A 633 -15.30 -30.55 23.94
CA LEU A 633 -15.30 -30.34 25.39
C LEU A 633 -16.36 -31.18 26.14
N GLN A 634 -17.38 -31.67 25.44
CA GLN A 634 -18.37 -32.60 26.00
C GLN A 634 -17.91 -34.08 25.95
N LEU A 635 -16.83 -34.38 25.21
CA LEU A 635 -16.33 -35.75 24.98
C LEU A 635 -14.97 -36.04 25.65
N GLN A 636 -14.35 -35.11 26.38
CA GLN A 636 -13.08 -35.35 27.06
C GLN A 636 -13.19 -35.18 28.58
N LEU A 637 -13.66 -36.26 29.23
CA LEU A 637 -13.30 -36.64 30.60
C LEU A 637 -12.46 -37.93 30.64
N PHE A 638 -12.06 -38.49 29.51
CA PHE A 638 -11.17 -39.65 29.45
C PHE A 638 -10.08 -39.49 28.38
N ASP A 639 -8.85 -39.71 28.85
CA ASP A 639 -7.60 -40.02 28.15
C ASP A 639 -6.88 -38.90 27.37
N LEU A 640 -5.99 -38.24 28.12
CA LEU A 640 -4.88 -37.42 27.65
C LEU A 640 -3.67 -38.32 27.32
N HIS A 641 -3.48 -38.74 26.06
CA HIS A 641 -2.12 -39.14 25.64
C HIS A 641 -1.73 -39.10 24.15
N ASP A 642 -2.54 -38.58 23.22
CA ASP A 642 -2.13 -38.45 21.82
C ASP A 642 -2.18 -37.01 21.28
N PRO A 643 -1.24 -36.61 20.39
CA PRO A 643 -1.18 -35.27 19.81
C PRO A 643 -2.22 -35.15 18.68
N ILE A 644 -3.48 -34.98 19.04
CA ILE A 644 -4.61 -34.78 18.12
C ILE A 644 -4.67 -33.30 17.70
N VAL A 645 -3.67 -32.80 16.99
CA VAL A 645 -3.67 -31.42 16.46
C VAL A 645 -4.05 -31.37 14.98
N ASP A 646 -3.89 -32.48 14.24
CA ASP A 646 -4.16 -32.52 12.78
C ASP A 646 -5.63 -32.83 12.39
N SER A 647 -6.51 -33.19 13.33
CA SER A 647 -7.89 -33.60 13.01
C SER A 647 -8.99 -32.59 13.36
N LEU A 648 -8.66 -31.37 13.79
CA LEU A 648 -9.61 -30.30 14.13
C LEU A 648 -9.96 -29.42 12.91
N GLN A 649 -10.33 -30.02 11.78
CA GLN A 649 -10.79 -29.23 10.63
C GLN A 649 -12.24 -28.75 10.87
N PRO A 650 -12.52 -27.44 10.82
CA PRO A 650 -13.85 -26.91 11.04
C PRO A 650 -14.79 -27.30 9.90
N ILE A 651 -15.99 -27.78 10.24
CA ILE A 651 -17.04 -28.11 9.28
C ILE A 651 -17.96 -26.89 9.16
N ILE A 652 -18.11 -26.38 7.93
CA ILE A 652 -18.99 -25.24 7.66
C ILE A 652 -20.40 -25.75 7.34
N THR A 653 -21.38 -25.34 8.14
CA THR A 653 -22.80 -25.66 7.99
C THR A 653 -23.62 -24.42 7.63
N ASN A 654 -24.83 -24.61 7.09
CA ASN A 654 -25.73 -23.51 6.75
C ASN A 654 -26.05 -22.64 7.97
N ASP A 655 -26.20 -23.23 9.15
CA ASP A 655 -26.56 -22.51 10.38
C ASP A 655 -25.43 -21.54 10.79
N ILE A 656 -24.18 -22.01 10.75
CA ILE A 656 -23.00 -21.17 11.04
C ILE A 656 -22.92 -19.98 10.08
N LEU A 657 -23.18 -20.21 8.78
CA LEU A 657 -23.22 -19.14 7.78
C LEU A 657 -24.36 -18.15 8.03
N THR A 658 -25.52 -18.60 8.52
CA THR A 658 -26.60 -17.66 8.86
C THR A 658 -26.26 -16.83 10.10
N GLU A 659 -25.59 -17.40 11.10
CA GLU A 659 -25.13 -16.65 12.29
C GLU A 659 -24.04 -15.64 11.93
N SER A 660 -23.06 -16.02 11.11
CA SER A 660 -22.04 -15.08 10.65
C SER A 660 -22.62 -13.95 9.82
N LEU A 661 -23.69 -14.20 9.04
CA LEU A 661 -24.38 -13.18 8.25
C LEU A 661 -25.08 -12.15 9.15
N LYS A 662 -25.75 -12.59 10.22
CA LYS A 662 -26.39 -11.68 11.20
C LYS A 662 -25.37 -10.72 11.80
N VAL A 663 -24.20 -11.22 12.19
CA VAL A 663 -23.16 -10.40 12.80
C VAL A 663 -22.50 -9.49 11.77
N THR A 664 -22.18 -9.99 10.57
CA THR A 664 -21.48 -9.20 9.53
C THR A 664 -22.34 -8.05 9.00
N ASN A 665 -23.65 -8.29 8.82
CA ASN A 665 -24.61 -7.25 8.46
C ASN A 665 -24.66 -6.09 9.46
N SER A 666 -24.39 -6.32 10.74
CA SER A 666 -24.33 -5.24 11.74
C SER A 666 -23.10 -4.34 11.59
N TYR A 667 -22.00 -4.85 11.01
CA TYR A 667 -20.74 -4.10 10.85
C TYR A 667 -20.65 -3.41 9.48
N CYS A 668 -20.94 -4.13 8.39
CA CYS A 668 -20.81 -3.59 7.03
C CYS A 668 -21.88 -2.52 6.71
N LEU A 669 -23.00 -2.53 7.45
CA LEU A 669 -24.16 -1.68 7.18
C LEU A 669 -24.52 -0.82 8.41
N GLN A 670 -23.53 -0.26 9.10
CA GLN A 670 -23.76 0.69 10.21
C GLN A 670 -24.72 1.81 9.79
N GLY A 671 -25.84 1.96 10.49
CA GLY A 671 -26.91 2.94 10.16
C GLY A 671 -27.97 2.44 9.17
N ILE A 672 -27.94 1.16 8.79
CA ILE A 672 -29.04 0.46 8.11
C ILE A 672 -29.59 -0.56 9.12
N GLU A 673 -30.85 -0.42 9.48
CA GLU A 673 -31.52 -1.39 10.34
C GLU A 673 -31.80 -2.67 9.54
N ASN A 674 -31.03 -3.72 9.79
CA ASN A 674 -31.27 -5.05 9.25
C ASN A 674 -32.07 -5.86 10.29
N ASN A 675 -33.39 -5.93 10.09
CA ASN A 675 -34.30 -6.57 11.04
C ASN A 675 -34.38 -8.10 10.86
N ASN A 676 -33.23 -8.78 10.85
CA ASN A 676 -33.19 -10.25 10.78
C ASN A 676 -33.42 -10.89 12.16
N LYS A 677 -34.65 -10.83 12.69
CA LYS A 677 -35.13 -11.82 13.67
C LYS A 677 -35.87 -12.93 12.93
N ILE A 678 -35.12 -13.83 12.32
CA ILE A 678 -35.58 -15.21 12.16
C ILE A 678 -35.16 -15.91 13.46
N SER A 679 -36.05 -15.87 14.45
CA SER A 679 -36.13 -16.91 15.46
C SER A 679 -36.80 -18.11 14.81
N SER A 680 -36.13 -19.24 14.87
CA SER A 680 -36.63 -20.57 14.52
C SER A 680 -37.92 -20.88 15.27
N THR A 681 -39.06 -20.65 14.61
CA THR A 681 -40.31 -21.40 14.68
C THR A 681 -41.26 -20.74 13.68
N GLU A 682 -41.75 -21.51 12.71
CA GLU A 682 -42.86 -21.15 11.83
C GLU A 682 -44.17 -21.07 12.64
N GLU A 683 -44.25 -20.14 13.57
CA GLU A 683 -45.53 -19.66 14.06
C GLU A 683 -45.67 -18.23 13.53
N ASN A 684 -46.54 -18.09 12.53
CA ASN A 684 -47.19 -16.82 12.26
C ASN A 684 -47.73 -16.31 13.60
N SER A 685 -47.03 -15.39 14.24
CA SER A 685 -47.62 -14.61 15.31
C SER A 685 -48.63 -13.67 14.64
N GLU A 686 -49.84 -14.17 14.40
CA GLU A 686 -51.04 -13.37 14.05
C GLU A 686 -51.26 -12.19 15.02
N SER A 687 -50.56 -12.19 16.17
CA SER A 687 -50.58 -11.16 17.20
C SER A 687 -49.90 -9.83 16.82
N ASP A 688 -49.18 -9.75 15.69
CA ASP A 688 -48.37 -8.56 15.35
C ASP A 688 -48.99 -7.66 14.26
N GLN A 689 -50.31 -7.71 14.08
CA GLN A 689 -51.04 -6.82 13.17
C GLN A 689 -50.88 -5.34 13.56
N ILE A 690 -50.93 -4.45 12.58
CA ILE A 690 -50.96 -3.00 12.80
C ILE A 690 -52.41 -2.54 12.78
N SER A 691 -52.93 -2.22 13.96
CA SER A 691 -54.34 -1.90 14.15
C SER A 691 -54.65 -0.43 13.85
N GLY A 692 -55.77 -0.17 13.17
CA GLY A 692 -56.29 1.20 12.91
C GLY A 692 -55.71 1.93 11.69
N LEU A 693 -54.79 1.32 10.93
CA LEU A 693 -54.15 1.92 9.74
C LEU A 693 -54.17 0.99 8.52
N GLU A 694 -55.16 0.10 8.42
CA GLU A 694 -55.25 -0.95 7.39
C GLU A 694 -55.13 -0.39 5.97
N ASN A 695 -55.84 0.71 5.67
CA ASN A 695 -55.77 1.37 4.36
C ASN A 695 -54.34 1.82 4.00
N VAL A 696 -53.58 2.31 4.98
CA VAL A 696 -52.20 2.77 4.76
C VAL A 696 -51.28 1.58 4.54
N VAL A 697 -51.47 0.49 5.29
CA VAL A 697 -50.72 -0.76 5.13
C VAL A 697 -50.94 -1.34 3.74
N THR A 698 -52.19 -1.44 3.27
CA THR A 698 -52.50 -1.95 1.93
C THR A 698 -51.75 -1.14 0.86
N VAL A 699 -51.82 0.19 0.90
CA VAL A 699 -51.10 1.04 -0.08
C VAL A 699 -49.59 0.84 -0.02
N LEU A 700 -49.01 0.67 1.18
CA LEU A 700 -47.58 0.39 1.32
C LEU A 700 -47.20 -1.02 0.80
N GLU A 701 -48.07 -2.02 0.95
CA GLU A 701 -47.89 -3.35 0.36
C GLU A 701 -47.87 -3.30 -1.17
N GLU A 702 -48.76 -2.50 -1.78
CA GLU A 702 -48.81 -2.32 -3.23
C GLU A 702 -47.53 -1.72 -3.78
N VAL A 703 -46.93 -0.77 -3.04
CA VAL A 703 -45.73 -0.05 -3.47
C VAL A 703 -44.46 -0.85 -3.18
N LEU A 704 -44.36 -1.48 -2.00
CA LEU A 704 -43.13 -2.14 -1.54
C LEU A 704 -43.06 -3.62 -1.95
N ILE A 705 -44.13 -4.39 -1.74
CA ILE A 705 -44.09 -5.86 -1.86
C ILE A 705 -44.47 -6.32 -3.26
N TRP A 706 -45.49 -5.74 -3.88
CA TRP A 706 -45.98 -6.23 -5.18
C TRP A 706 -44.93 -6.18 -6.29
N PRO A 707 -44.07 -5.15 -6.42
CA PRO A 707 -42.99 -5.15 -7.41
C PRO A 707 -41.97 -6.27 -7.18
N ALA A 708 -41.69 -6.61 -5.92
CA ALA A 708 -40.78 -7.70 -5.56
C ALA A 708 -41.42 -9.08 -5.77
N LYS A 709 -42.72 -9.22 -5.49
CA LYS A 709 -43.47 -10.49 -5.59
C LYS A 709 -43.84 -10.85 -7.02
N TYR A 710 -44.15 -9.86 -7.87
CA TYR A 710 -44.63 -10.06 -9.23
C TYR A 710 -43.81 -9.32 -10.30
N PRO A 711 -42.47 -9.49 -10.35
CA PRO A 711 -41.60 -8.70 -11.24
C PRO A 711 -41.95 -8.86 -12.72
N SER A 712 -42.36 -10.06 -13.16
CA SER A 712 -42.73 -10.33 -14.56
C SER A 712 -43.95 -9.52 -15.03
N ILE A 713 -44.92 -9.30 -14.14
CA ILE A 713 -46.12 -8.51 -14.44
C ILE A 713 -45.75 -7.04 -14.57
N PHE A 714 -44.91 -6.53 -13.66
CA PHE A 714 -44.45 -5.14 -13.70
C PHE A 714 -43.51 -4.85 -14.87
N GLN A 715 -42.68 -5.81 -15.31
CA GLN A 715 -41.84 -5.64 -16.51
C GLN A 715 -42.63 -5.57 -17.82
N GLN A 716 -43.75 -6.29 -17.91
CA GLN A 716 -44.62 -6.28 -19.09
C GLN A 716 -45.63 -5.13 -19.07
N SER A 717 -45.87 -4.54 -17.90
CA SER A 717 -46.79 -3.44 -17.71
C SER A 717 -46.13 -2.11 -18.13
N PRO A 718 -46.85 -1.21 -18.82
CA PRO A 718 -46.37 0.15 -19.09
C PRO A 718 -46.38 1.05 -17.84
N LEU A 719 -46.79 0.51 -16.68
CA LEU A 719 -46.83 1.24 -15.42
C LEU A 719 -45.40 1.54 -14.95
N ARG A 720 -45.12 2.83 -14.77
CA ARG A 720 -43.88 3.30 -14.16
C ARG A 720 -43.86 2.89 -12.69
N ASN A 721 -42.79 2.24 -12.24
CA ASN A 721 -42.60 1.97 -10.81
C ASN A 721 -42.63 3.29 -10.03
N GLN A 722 -43.41 3.33 -8.97
CA GLN A 722 -43.60 4.54 -8.17
C GLN A 722 -42.36 4.77 -7.31
N ALA A 723 -41.71 5.92 -7.48
CA ALA A 723 -40.40 6.20 -6.88
C ALA A 723 -40.47 6.50 -5.37
N GLY A 724 -41.60 7.00 -4.86
CA GLY A 724 -41.72 7.31 -3.45
C GLY A 724 -43.12 7.57 -2.90
N VAL A 725 -43.23 7.45 -1.58
CA VAL A 725 -44.46 7.60 -0.79
C VAL A 725 -44.27 8.71 0.25
N LEU A 726 -45.23 9.63 0.35
CA LEU A 726 -45.30 10.63 1.41
C LEU A 726 -46.44 10.30 2.37
N LEU A 727 -46.07 9.94 3.60
CA LEU A 727 -46.97 9.78 4.73
C LEU A 727 -47.18 11.14 5.40
N TYR A 728 -48.42 11.62 5.42
CA TYR A 728 -48.77 12.85 6.13
C TYR A 728 -49.94 12.63 7.09
N GLY A 729 -49.98 13.39 8.18
CA GLY A 729 -51.04 13.31 9.16
C GLY A 729 -50.66 14.04 10.45
N PRO A 730 -51.58 14.19 11.40
CA PRO A 730 -51.30 14.93 12.62
C PRO A 730 -50.22 14.23 13.46
N PRO A 731 -49.52 14.95 14.35
CA PRO A 731 -48.54 14.33 15.24
C PRO A 731 -49.21 13.29 16.14
N GLY A 732 -48.50 12.20 16.45
CA GLY A 732 -49.01 11.14 17.34
C GLY A 732 -49.84 10.04 16.65
N THR A 733 -50.02 10.07 15.33
CA THR A 733 -50.71 9.00 14.57
C THR A 733 -49.83 7.78 14.22
N GLY A 734 -48.58 7.75 14.68
CA GLY A 734 -47.72 6.57 14.54
C GLY A 734 -47.06 6.39 13.16
N LYS A 735 -46.86 7.45 12.37
CA LYS A 735 -46.16 7.39 11.06
C LYS A 735 -44.80 6.70 11.13
N THR A 736 -43.93 7.13 12.04
CA THR A 736 -42.61 6.55 12.28
C THR A 736 -42.72 5.09 12.77
N TYR A 737 -43.67 4.81 13.66
CA TYR A 737 -43.93 3.47 14.19
C TYR A 737 -44.39 2.50 13.09
N LEU A 738 -45.30 2.94 12.23
CA LEU A 738 -45.84 2.17 11.11
C LEU A 738 -44.72 1.70 10.18
N VAL A 739 -43.89 2.62 9.67
CA VAL A 739 -42.82 2.26 8.73
C VAL A 739 -41.78 1.36 9.39
N SER A 740 -41.41 1.66 10.64
CA SER A 740 -40.44 0.86 11.38
C SER A 740 -40.95 -0.57 11.65
N LYS A 741 -42.24 -0.73 11.96
CA LYS A 741 -42.87 -2.04 12.18
C LYS A 741 -43.02 -2.80 10.86
N LEU A 742 -43.45 -2.16 9.78
CA LEU A 742 -43.56 -2.79 8.46
C LEU A 742 -42.21 -3.23 7.91
N ALA A 743 -41.16 -2.43 8.07
CA ALA A 743 -39.80 -2.81 7.69
C ALA A 743 -39.31 -4.06 8.43
N LYS A 744 -39.68 -4.20 9.72
CA LYS A 744 -39.42 -5.42 10.52
C LYS A 744 -40.22 -6.61 10.02
N LEU A 745 -41.52 -6.44 9.82
CA LEU A 745 -42.43 -7.51 9.38
C LEU A 745 -42.04 -8.07 8.00
N TRP A 746 -41.65 -7.20 7.07
CA TRP A 746 -41.28 -7.59 5.71
C TRP A 746 -39.80 -7.88 5.53
N ASN A 747 -39.02 -7.82 6.61
CA ASN A 747 -37.58 -8.02 6.62
C ASN A 747 -36.85 -7.21 5.53
N LEU A 748 -37.26 -5.95 5.35
CA LEU A 748 -36.65 -5.03 4.39
C LEU A 748 -35.49 -4.29 5.07
N ARG A 749 -34.42 -4.06 4.32
CA ARG A 749 -33.33 -3.18 4.77
C ARG A 749 -33.82 -1.75 4.80
N MET A 750 -33.74 -1.09 5.94
CA MET A 750 -34.25 0.28 6.10
C MET A 750 -33.14 1.22 6.55
N ILE A 751 -33.06 2.38 5.89
CA ILE A 751 -32.22 3.50 6.31
C ILE A 751 -33.13 4.58 6.84
N CYS A 752 -33.16 4.77 8.16
CA CYS A 752 -33.93 5.82 8.81
C CYS A 752 -33.07 7.06 9.00
N VAL A 753 -33.52 8.21 8.51
CA VAL A 753 -32.85 9.50 8.70
C VAL A 753 -33.85 10.53 9.15
N LYS A 754 -33.52 11.27 10.21
CA LYS A 754 -34.33 12.41 10.64
C LYS A 754 -33.91 13.66 9.88
N GLY A 755 -34.86 14.47 9.44
CA GLY A 755 -34.57 15.67 8.65
C GLY A 755 -33.50 16.60 9.25
N PRO A 756 -33.47 16.87 10.57
CA PRO A 756 -32.42 17.69 11.19
C PRO A 756 -31.02 17.07 11.16
N GLU A 757 -30.88 15.74 11.06
CA GLU A 757 -29.58 15.05 11.06
C GLU A 757 -28.77 15.35 9.79
N LEU A 758 -29.44 15.68 8.69
CA LEU A 758 -28.79 16.01 7.41
C LEU A 758 -28.37 17.47 7.32
N LEU A 759 -28.87 18.33 8.20
CA LEU A 759 -28.58 19.76 8.21
C LEU A 759 -27.34 20.06 9.07
N ALA A 760 -26.20 20.23 8.42
CA ALA A 760 -24.98 20.72 9.04
C ALA A 760 -24.92 22.26 9.01
N LYS A 761 -24.25 22.87 10.02
CA LYS A 761 -24.00 24.32 10.07
C LYS A 761 -23.03 24.80 8.98
N PHE A 762 -22.21 23.91 8.43
CA PHE A 762 -21.18 24.23 7.45
C PHE A 762 -21.76 24.20 6.02
N ILE A 763 -21.42 25.23 5.24
CA ILE A 763 -21.88 25.40 3.85
C ILE A 763 -21.35 24.25 2.99
N GLY A 764 -22.23 23.57 2.25
CA GLY A 764 -21.89 22.46 1.33
C GLY A 764 -21.88 21.07 1.97
N GLN A 765 -21.65 20.96 3.29
CA GLN A 765 -21.63 19.66 3.98
C GLN A 765 -23.00 18.97 3.95
N SER A 766 -24.09 19.72 4.09
CA SER A 766 -25.45 19.18 4.04
C SER A 766 -25.81 18.58 2.68
N GLU A 767 -25.33 19.17 1.58
CA GLU A 767 -25.54 18.65 0.22
C GLU A 767 -24.75 17.35 -0.01
N GLU A 768 -23.51 17.31 0.48
CA GLU A 768 -22.67 16.11 0.42
C GLU A 768 -23.27 14.98 1.24
N ASN A 769 -23.81 15.27 2.43
CA ASN A 769 -24.48 14.29 3.28
C ASN A 769 -25.69 13.66 2.59
N VAL A 770 -26.50 14.47 1.87
CA VAL A 770 -27.63 13.95 1.07
C VAL A 770 -27.11 13.04 -0.03
N ARG A 771 -26.08 13.44 -0.78
CA ARG A 771 -25.49 12.60 -1.84
C ARG A 771 -24.98 11.26 -1.29
N ASN A 772 -24.20 11.32 -0.20
CA ASN A 772 -23.65 10.15 0.47
C ASN A 772 -24.76 9.22 1.00
N LEU A 773 -25.87 9.78 1.48
CA LEU A 773 -27.03 9.00 1.93
C LEU A 773 -27.66 8.22 0.77
N PHE A 774 -27.89 8.86 -0.37
CA PHE A 774 -28.44 8.19 -1.55
C PHE A 774 -27.46 7.19 -2.16
N ASP A 775 -26.16 7.49 -2.17
CA ASP A 775 -25.13 6.52 -2.59
C ASP A 775 -25.10 5.29 -1.68
N LYS A 776 -25.19 5.49 -0.36
CA LYS A 776 -25.31 4.39 0.61
C LYS A 776 -26.57 3.56 0.39
N ALA A 777 -27.70 4.20 0.10
CA ALA A 777 -28.94 3.50 -0.25
C ALA A 777 -28.78 2.70 -1.55
N ARG A 778 -28.11 3.26 -2.57
CA ARG A 778 -27.86 2.55 -3.84
C ARG A 778 -26.98 1.32 -3.65
N SER A 779 -25.97 1.38 -2.78
CA SER A 779 -25.13 0.23 -2.44
C SER A 779 -25.88 -0.84 -1.65
N ALA A 780 -26.96 -0.47 -0.94
CA ALA A 780 -27.74 -1.35 -0.08
C ALA A 780 -29.00 -1.93 -0.74
N LYS A 781 -29.11 -1.94 -2.07
CA LYS A 781 -30.29 -2.47 -2.79
C LYS A 781 -30.49 -3.99 -2.58
N PRO A 782 -31.73 -4.48 -2.34
CA PRO A 782 -32.96 -3.70 -2.13
C PRO A 782 -33.02 -3.04 -0.74
N CYS A 783 -33.38 -1.75 -0.69
CA CYS A 783 -33.56 -1.00 0.57
C CYS A 783 -34.69 0.05 0.52
N VAL A 784 -35.23 0.35 1.70
CA VAL A 784 -36.19 1.44 1.94
C VAL A 784 -35.46 2.60 2.60
N LEU A 785 -35.51 3.78 1.98
CA LEU A 785 -34.98 5.03 2.53
C LEU A 785 -36.12 5.80 3.20
N PHE A 786 -36.11 5.88 4.52
CA PHE A 786 -37.14 6.54 5.31
C PHE A 786 -36.65 7.88 5.86
N PHE A 787 -37.32 8.95 5.45
CA PHE A 787 -37.11 10.29 5.96
C PHE A 787 -38.20 10.65 6.99
N ASP A 788 -37.81 10.82 8.25
CA ASP A 788 -38.70 11.36 9.28
C ASP A 788 -38.54 12.88 9.39
N GLU A 789 -39.60 13.58 9.80
CA GLU A 789 -39.64 15.05 9.88
C GLU A 789 -39.17 15.74 8.58
N PHE A 790 -39.67 15.25 7.44
CA PHE A 790 -39.22 15.68 6.12
C PHE A 790 -39.42 17.19 5.85
N ASP A 791 -40.37 17.82 6.54
CA ASP A 791 -40.62 19.27 6.50
C ASP A 791 -39.46 20.12 7.04
N SER A 792 -38.60 19.56 7.90
CA SER A 792 -37.40 20.25 8.36
C SER A 792 -36.30 20.31 7.29
N LEU A 793 -36.22 19.30 6.43
CA LEU A 793 -35.19 19.19 5.39
C LEU A 793 -35.57 20.01 4.14
N ALA A 794 -36.86 20.04 3.80
CA ALA A 794 -37.34 20.64 2.56
C ALA A 794 -38.49 21.65 2.77
N PRO A 795 -38.23 22.78 3.45
CA PRO A 795 -39.19 23.87 3.52
C PRO A 795 -39.40 24.51 2.15
N ARG A 796 -40.49 25.28 1.99
CA ARG A 796 -40.72 26.09 0.79
C ARG A 796 -39.56 27.04 0.53
N ARG A 797 -39.17 27.14 -0.74
CA ARG A 797 -38.07 27.99 -1.20
C ARG A 797 -38.26 29.44 -0.78
N GLY A 798 -37.18 30.08 -0.32
CA GLY A 798 -37.19 31.47 0.14
C GLY A 798 -37.66 31.68 1.59
N HIS A 799 -37.88 30.60 2.37
CA HIS A 799 -38.13 30.69 3.81
C HIS A 799 -36.85 30.97 4.62
N ASP A 800 -35.67 30.62 4.09
CA ASP A 800 -34.36 30.86 4.72
C ASP A 800 -33.57 31.96 4.02
N SER A 801 -32.97 32.85 4.81
CA SER A 801 -32.13 33.95 4.34
C SER A 801 -30.73 33.53 3.89
N THR A 802 -30.26 32.36 4.30
CA THR A 802 -28.91 31.86 4.02
C THR A 802 -28.81 31.06 2.71
N GLY A 803 -29.94 30.67 2.12
CA GLY A 803 -30.00 29.89 0.88
C GLY A 803 -29.40 28.48 0.98
N VAL A 804 -29.04 28.02 2.18
CA VAL A 804 -28.44 26.69 2.39
C VAL A 804 -29.49 25.59 2.17
N THR A 805 -30.68 25.75 2.74
CA THR A 805 -31.79 24.80 2.58
C THR A 805 -32.25 24.70 1.14
N ASP A 806 -32.34 25.81 0.40
CA ASP A 806 -32.70 25.80 -1.04
C ASP A 806 -31.75 24.92 -1.87
N ARG A 807 -30.45 24.95 -1.57
CA ARG A 807 -29.47 24.10 -2.27
C ARG A 807 -29.61 22.63 -1.89
N VAL A 808 -29.84 22.34 -0.61
CA VAL A 808 -30.13 20.97 -0.13
C VAL A 808 -31.40 20.42 -0.79
N VAL A 809 -32.47 21.23 -0.91
CA VAL A 809 -33.68 20.84 -1.64
C VAL A 809 -33.37 20.55 -3.10
N ASN A 810 -32.59 21.40 -3.78
CA ASN A 810 -32.21 21.14 -5.19
C ASN A 810 -31.38 19.85 -5.34
N GLN A 811 -30.47 19.58 -4.40
CA GLN A 811 -29.72 18.31 -4.40
C GLN A 811 -30.67 17.13 -4.20
N LEU A 812 -31.59 17.22 -3.23
CA LEU A 812 -32.60 16.20 -2.96
C LEU A 812 -33.48 15.91 -4.19
N LEU A 813 -33.91 16.95 -4.92
CA LEU A 813 -34.65 16.79 -6.17
C LEU A 813 -33.83 16.04 -7.23
N THR A 814 -32.55 16.38 -7.36
CA THR A 814 -31.64 15.73 -8.30
C THR A 814 -31.43 14.25 -7.94
N GLU A 815 -31.32 13.94 -6.65
CA GLU A 815 -31.20 12.56 -6.16
C GLU A 815 -32.48 11.75 -6.38
N LEU A 816 -33.66 12.31 -6.08
CA LEU A 816 -34.94 11.64 -6.28
C LEU A 816 -35.22 11.36 -7.78
N ASP A 817 -34.90 12.32 -8.66
CA ASP A 817 -35.00 12.13 -10.12
C ASP A 817 -34.01 11.04 -10.60
N GLY A 818 -32.86 10.89 -9.95
CA GLY A 818 -31.87 9.85 -10.24
C GLY A 818 -32.26 8.45 -9.75
N VAL A 819 -32.98 8.36 -8.62
CA VAL A 819 -33.47 7.09 -8.06
C VAL A 819 -34.56 6.48 -8.93
N GLU A 820 -35.36 7.30 -9.61
CA GLU A 820 -36.48 6.85 -10.45
C GLU A 820 -36.05 5.91 -11.60
N GLY A 821 -34.80 6.01 -12.08
CA GLY A 821 -34.25 5.12 -13.11
C GLY A 821 -33.70 3.79 -12.57
N LEU A 822 -33.59 3.63 -11.25
CA LEU A 822 -32.85 2.54 -10.61
C LEU A 822 -33.79 1.59 -9.86
N GLN A 823 -33.81 0.32 -10.27
CA GLN A 823 -34.55 -0.73 -9.56
C GLN A 823 -33.95 -0.95 -8.16
N GLY A 824 -34.81 -1.03 -7.13
CA GLY A 824 -34.46 -1.54 -5.80
C GLY A 824 -34.32 -0.54 -4.64
N VAL A 825 -34.42 0.79 -4.86
CA VAL A 825 -34.48 1.78 -3.77
C VAL A 825 -35.84 2.44 -3.76
N ILE A 826 -36.53 2.43 -2.61
CA ILE A 826 -37.84 3.06 -2.44
C ILE A 826 -37.75 4.11 -1.35
N VAL A 827 -38.25 5.32 -1.65
CA VAL A 827 -38.21 6.45 -0.71
C VAL A 827 -39.55 6.60 -0.02
N ILE A 828 -39.54 6.62 1.32
CA ILE A 828 -40.72 6.93 2.14
C ILE A 828 -40.39 8.17 2.97
N ALA A 829 -41.21 9.21 2.86
CA ALA A 829 -41.09 10.42 3.66
C ALA A 829 -42.28 10.53 4.61
N ALA A 830 -42.04 10.96 5.85
CA ALA A 830 -43.07 11.27 6.83
C ALA A 830 -43.03 12.75 7.19
N THR A 831 -44.20 13.39 7.24
CA THR A 831 -44.35 14.78 7.70
C THR A 831 -45.60 14.96 8.55
N SER A 832 -45.54 15.89 9.49
CA SER A 832 -46.73 16.35 10.23
C SER A 832 -47.33 17.63 9.64
N ARG A 833 -46.57 18.33 8.77
CA ARG A 833 -46.90 19.65 8.21
C ARG A 833 -46.65 19.68 6.69
N PRO A 834 -47.49 19.00 5.89
CA PRO A 834 -47.32 18.95 4.44
C PRO A 834 -47.40 20.33 3.77
N GLU A 835 -48.03 21.32 4.40
CA GLU A 835 -48.11 22.69 3.88
C GLU A 835 -46.76 23.41 3.80
N LEU A 836 -45.79 23.02 4.63
CA LEU A 836 -44.44 23.61 4.66
C LEU A 836 -43.52 23.06 3.58
N LEU A 837 -43.88 21.93 2.96
CA LEU A 837 -43.07 21.28 1.94
C LEU A 837 -43.03 22.07 0.63
N ASP A 838 -41.90 21.98 -0.08
CA ASP A 838 -41.78 22.45 -1.46
C ASP A 838 -42.66 21.60 -2.40
N GLY A 839 -43.54 22.26 -3.15
CA GLY A 839 -44.42 21.60 -4.13
C GLY A 839 -43.65 20.89 -5.26
N ALA A 840 -42.37 21.24 -5.48
CA ALA A 840 -41.52 20.53 -6.43
C ALA A 840 -41.33 19.04 -6.07
N LEU A 841 -41.34 18.69 -4.78
CA LEU A 841 -41.12 17.30 -4.32
C LEU A 841 -42.33 16.39 -4.59
N LEU A 842 -43.52 16.97 -4.73
CA LEU A 842 -44.78 16.25 -4.94
C LEU A 842 -45.09 16.00 -6.41
N ARG A 843 -44.17 16.38 -7.31
CA ARG A 843 -44.34 16.16 -8.75
C ARG A 843 -44.15 14.68 -9.07
N SER A 844 -44.90 14.20 -10.06
CA SER A 844 -44.76 12.86 -10.64
C SER A 844 -43.30 12.49 -10.92
N GLY A 845 -42.87 11.32 -10.45
CA GLY A 845 -41.53 10.77 -10.46
C GLY A 845 -40.70 10.97 -9.20
N ARG A 846 -41.27 11.57 -8.15
CA ARG A 846 -40.61 11.84 -6.86
C ARG A 846 -41.45 11.22 -5.73
N LEU A 847 -42.19 12.04 -4.98
CA LEU A 847 -43.15 11.58 -3.96
C LEU A 847 -44.55 11.49 -4.58
N ASP A 848 -44.78 10.44 -5.35
CA ASP A 848 -45.98 10.28 -6.18
C ASP A 848 -47.21 9.86 -5.38
N ARG A 849 -47.01 9.01 -4.36
CA ARG A 849 -48.10 8.49 -3.54
C ARG A 849 -48.22 9.28 -2.25
N LEU A 850 -49.28 10.06 -2.14
CA LEU A 850 -49.66 10.79 -0.94
C LEU A 850 -50.60 9.91 -0.12
N VAL A 851 -50.22 9.55 1.11
CA VAL A 851 -51.03 8.71 1.99
C VAL A 851 -51.28 9.42 3.31
N GLU A 852 -52.56 9.62 3.62
CA GLU A 852 -53.01 10.22 4.86
C GLU A 852 -53.03 9.20 5.98
N CYS A 853 -52.44 9.53 7.13
CA CYS A 853 -52.55 8.77 8.38
C CYS A 853 -53.61 9.47 9.26
N PRO A 854 -54.87 8.99 9.24
CA PRO A 854 -55.97 9.62 9.97
C PRO A 854 -55.83 9.43 11.48
N ILE A 855 -56.56 10.27 12.23
CA ILE A 855 -56.79 10.05 13.67
C ILE A 855 -57.81 8.90 13.81
N PRO A 856 -57.62 7.95 14.74
CA PRO A 856 -58.56 6.85 14.92
C PRO A 856 -59.94 7.37 15.36
N CYS A 857 -60.89 7.36 14.44
CA CYS A 857 -62.23 7.92 14.63
C CYS A 857 -63.20 6.92 15.26
N CYS A 858 -63.16 5.66 14.83
CA CYS A 858 -64.02 4.60 15.32
C CYS A 858 -63.57 4.09 16.70
N SER A 859 -64.52 3.74 17.56
CA SER A 859 -64.21 3.08 18.84
C SER A 859 -63.55 1.71 18.63
N SER A 860 -63.91 1.00 17.55
CA SER A 860 -63.27 -0.25 17.13
C SER A 860 -61.76 -0.10 16.89
N ASP A 861 -61.34 0.96 16.21
CA ASP A 861 -59.93 1.17 15.84
C ASP A 861 -59.12 1.51 17.09
N ARG A 862 -59.68 2.34 17.98
CA ARG A 862 -59.05 2.66 19.28
C ARG A 862 -58.96 1.42 20.18
N LEU A 863 -60.01 0.61 20.23
CA LEU A 863 -60.01 -0.65 20.98
C LEU A 863 -58.90 -1.58 20.47
N ALA A 864 -58.75 -1.72 19.16
CA ALA A 864 -57.69 -2.53 18.57
C ALA A 864 -56.29 -1.97 18.89
N ILE A 865 -56.11 -0.64 18.88
CA ILE A 865 -54.87 0.03 19.33
C ILE A 865 -54.59 -0.26 20.81
N PHE A 866 -55.59 -0.14 21.69
CA PHE A 866 -55.46 -0.45 23.11
C PHE A 866 -55.04 -1.91 23.32
N GLN A 867 -55.69 -2.86 22.64
CA GLN A 867 -55.35 -4.28 22.73
C GLN A 867 -53.91 -4.53 22.31
N ASN A 868 -53.49 -4.01 21.16
CA ASN A 868 -52.15 -4.19 20.61
C ASN A 868 -51.06 -3.63 21.55
N LEU A 869 -51.23 -2.39 22.02
CA LEU A 869 -50.27 -1.77 22.94
C LEU A 869 -50.25 -2.47 24.30
N SER A 870 -51.40 -2.99 24.74
CA SER A 870 -51.52 -3.70 26.01
C SER A 870 -50.87 -5.08 26.03
N GLN A 871 -50.56 -5.69 24.88
CA GLN A 871 -49.84 -6.98 24.83
C GLN A 871 -48.46 -6.89 25.49
N SER A 872 -47.86 -5.70 25.52
CA SER A 872 -46.59 -5.44 26.22
C SER A 872 -46.71 -5.40 27.74
N LEU A 873 -47.92 -5.29 28.27
CA LEU A 873 -48.23 -5.12 29.69
C LEU A 873 -48.98 -6.34 30.23
N THR A 874 -48.72 -6.69 31.48
CA THR A 874 -49.53 -7.68 32.20
C THR A 874 -50.75 -6.99 32.81
N LEU A 875 -51.92 -7.19 32.18
CA LEU A 875 -53.19 -6.65 32.65
C LEU A 875 -53.80 -7.55 33.75
N GLY A 876 -54.45 -6.94 34.73
CA GLY A 876 -55.31 -7.64 35.69
C GLY A 876 -56.62 -8.12 35.05
N ASN A 877 -57.24 -9.13 35.65
CA ASN A 877 -58.53 -9.67 35.19
C ASN A 877 -59.69 -8.65 35.32
N ASP A 878 -59.47 -7.55 36.05
CA ASP A 878 -60.40 -6.47 36.31
C ASP A 878 -60.41 -5.39 35.22
N VAL A 879 -59.50 -5.46 34.23
CA VAL A 879 -59.32 -4.42 33.23
C VAL A 879 -60.34 -4.52 32.09
N ASP A 880 -61.10 -3.44 31.88
CA ASP A 880 -62.01 -3.28 30.74
C ASP A 880 -61.48 -2.22 29.76
N LEU A 881 -60.92 -2.67 28.64
CA LEU A 881 -60.39 -1.81 27.58
C LEU A 881 -61.49 -1.18 26.73
N GLN A 882 -62.68 -1.79 26.66
CA GLN A 882 -63.77 -1.31 25.82
C GLN A 882 -64.31 0.01 26.36
N TYR A 883 -64.45 0.11 27.68
CA TYR A 883 -64.81 1.35 28.35
C TYR A 883 -63.90 2.53 27.97
N PHE A 884 -62.58 2.33 27.92
CA PHE A 884 -61.66 3.40 27.56
C PHE A 884 -61.78 3.78 26.08
N SER A 885 -61.96 2.80 25.19
CA SER A 885 -62.08 3.05 23.75
C SER A 885 -63.27 3.96 23.37
N ASP A 886 -64.37 3.85 24.10
CA ASP A 886 -65.58 4.67 23.89
C ASP A 886 -65.42 6.09 24.45
N ASN A 887 -64.65 6.26 25.53
CA ASN A 887 -64.46 7.53 26.22
C ASN A 887 -63.25 8.34 25.72
N THR A 888 -62.30 7.72 25.03
CA THR A 888 -61.09 8.38 24.48
C THR A 888 -61.34 8.99 23.09
N ASN A 889 -62.37 9.82 22.95
CA ASN A 889 -62.62 10.54 21.69
C ASN A 889 -61.51 11.58 21.43
N ASN A 890 -61.03 11.67 20.18
CA ASN A 890 -59.93 12.55 19.74
C ASN A 890 -58.53 12.20 20.28
N TYR A 891 -58.37 11.06 20.94
CA TYR A 891 -57.04 10.60 21.37
C TYR A 891 -56.25 10.05 20.18
N THR A 892 -54.97 10.40 20.11
CA THR A 892 -54.03 9.82 19.15
C THR A 892 -53.44 8.50 19.67
N GLY A 893 -52.79 7.72 18.80
CA GLY A 893 -52.10 6.50 19.23
C GLY A 893 -51.03 6.77 20.29
N ALA A 894 -50.32 7.91 20.19
CA ALA A 894 -49.37 8.34 21.21
C ALA A 894 -50.03 8.68 22.55
N ASP A 895 -51.22 9.30 22.54
CA ASP A 895 -51.96 9.59 23.76
C ASP A 895 -52.43 8.30 24.46
N ILE A 896 -52.90 7.33 23.68
CA ILE A 896 -53.29 5.99 24.18
C ILE A 896 -52.09 5.28 24.80
N GLN A 897 -50.93 5.33 24.15
CA GLN A 897 -49.68 4.79 24.69
C GLN A 897 -49.27 5.50 25.99
N SER A 898 -49.48 6.82 26.08
CA SER A 898 -49.22 7.62 27.27
C SER A 898 -50.11 7.21 28.44
N ILE A 899 -51.40 6.92 28.20
CA ILE A 899 -52.33 6.37 29.22
C ILE A 899 -51.78 5.06 29.77
N LEU A 900 -51.45 4.11 28.90
CA LEU A 900 -50.95 2.78 29.30
C LEU A 900 -49.62 2.87 30.06
N THR A 901 -48.71 3.72 29.60
CA THR A 901 -47.41 3.94 30.24
C THR A 901 -47.56 4.60 31.61
N SER A 902 -48.44 5.60 31.72
CA SER A 902 -48.75 6.27 32.99
C SER A 902 -49.42 5.32 33.98
N ALA A 903 -50.32 4.46 33.52
CA ALA A 903 -50.96 3.42 34.34
C ALA A 903 -49.93 2.42 34.85
N ASN A 904 -49.00 1.97 34.00
CA ASN A 904 -47.90 1.10 34.40
C ASN A 904 -47.00 1.77 35.45
N MET A 905 -46.65 3.05 35.25
CA MET A 905 -45.86 3.81 36.24
C MET A 905 -46.58 3.97 37.57
N ASN A 906 -47.90 4.14 37.57
CA ASN A 906 -48.71 4.18 38.80
C ASN A 906 -48.72 2.82 39.51
N ALA A 907 -48.83 1.73 38.76
CA ALA A 907 -48.72 0.37 39.31
C ALA A 907 -47.33 0.11 39.92
N VAL A 908 -46.26 0.54 39.23
CA VAL A 908 -44.88 0.44 39.73
C VAL A 908 -44.70 1.24 41.03
N LYS A 909 -45.20 2.49 41.08
CA LYS A 909 -45.13 3.33 42.29
C LYS A 909 -45.82 2.67 43.48
N GLU A 910 -47.03 2.13 43.28
CA GLU A 910 -47.75 1.45 44.35
C GLU A 910 -47.02 0.18 44.82
N CYS A 911 -46.40 -0.57 43.92
CA CYS A 911 -45.57 -1.72 44.30
C CYS A 911 -44.35 -1.30 45.13
N LEU A 912 -43.67 -0.21 44.74
CA LEU A 912 -42.50 0.31 45.47
C LEU A 912 -42.86 0.88 46.85
N GLU A 913 -44.05 1.45 47.02
CA GLU A 913 -44.54 1.95 48.31
C GLU A 913 -44.94 0.82 49.28
N LYS A 914 -45.32 -0.35 48.76
CA LYS A 914 -45.79 -1.48 49.56
C LYS A 914 -44.68 -2.41 50.06
N ASP A 915 -43.56 -2.56 49.36
CA ASP A 915 -42.44 -3.43 49.77
C ASP A 915 -41.08 -2.90 49.25
N SER A 916 -40.24 -2.36 50.15
CA SER A 916 -38.90 -1.84 49.81
C SER A 916 -37.81 -2.92 49.63
N GLU A 917 -38.08 -4.18 49.98
CA GLU A 917 -37.08 -5.28 49.97
C GLU A 917 -37.35 -6.41 48.96
N LYS A 918 -38.55 -6.49 48.34
CA LYS A 918 -38.88 -7.52 47.33
C LYS A 918 -39.76 -6.96 46.21
N VAL A 919 -39.12 -6.42 45.16
CA VAL A 919 -39.84 -6.00 43.95
C VAL A 919 -40.21 -7.24 43.12
N PRO A 920 -41.49 -7.50 42.80
CA PRO A 920 -41.88 -8.62 41.95
C PRO A 920 -41.37 -8.45 40.52
N GLU A 921 -40.95 -9.55 39.87
CA GLU A 921 -40.45 -9.55 38.49
C GLU A 921 -41.51 -9.16 37.44
N LYS A 922 -42.80 -9.25 37.78
CA LYS A 922 -43.92 -8.87 36.91
C LYS A 922 -44.96 -8.05 37.68
N ILE A 923 -45.30 -6.88 37.13
CA ILE A 923 -46.22 -5.91 37.75
C ILE A 923 -47.54 -5.93 36.98
N SER A 924 -48.64 -6.27 37.66
CA SER A 924 -49.97 -6.28 37.04
C SER A 924 -50.63 -4.90 37.11
N VAL A 925 -51.08 -4.38 35.96
CA VAL A 925 -51.84 -3.13 35.87
C VAL A 925 -53.31 -3.41 36.14
N ALA A 926 -53.88 -2.77 37.17
CA ALA A 926 -55.30 -2.89 37.54
C ALA A 926 -56.14 -1.76 36.93
N GLN A 927 -57.46 -1.93 36.89
CA GLN A 927 -58.39 -0.95 36.30
C GLN A 927 -58.28 0.44 36.95
N ARG A 928 -58.04 0.49 38.27
CA ARG A 928 -57.82 1.75 39.01
C ARG A 928 -56.64 2.57 38.49
N HIS A 929 -55.55 1.90 38.10
CA HIS A 929 -54.35 2.59 37.60
C HIS A 929 -54.60 3.22 36.23
N LEU A 930 -55.38 2.53 35.39
CA LEU A 930 -55.82 3.05 34.09
C LEU A 930 -56.78 4.23 34.26
N MET A 931 -57.71 4.16 35.21
CA MET A 931 -58.61 5.28 35.52
C MET A 931 -57.84 6.52 35.99
N ASP A 932 -56.90 6.34 36.93
CA ASP A 932 -56.06 7.44 37.41
C ASP A 932 -55.19 8.02 36.28
N ALA A 933 -54.66 7.17 35.40
CA ALA A 933 -53.92 7.63 34.23
C ALA A 933 -54.80 8.41 33.25
N PHE A 934 -56.02 7.94 32.99
CA PHE A 934 -56.99 8.56 32.08
C PHE A 934 -57.43 9.95 32.56
N VAL A 935 -57.65 10.13 33.87
CA VAL A 935 -57.98 11.47 34.42
C VAL A 935 -56.82 12.45 34.26
N ASN A 936 -55.58 11.96 34.36
CA ASN A 936 -54.38 12.79 34.29
C ASN A 936 -53.92 13.11 32.86
N THR A 937 -54.23 12.24 31.89
CA THR A 937 -53.87 12.44 30.49
C THR A 937 -54.97 13.21 29.76
N ARG A 938 -54.56 14.22 29.00
CA ARG A 938 -55.45 15.01 28.15
C ARG A 938 -55.18 14.67 26.69
N PRO A 939 -56.17 14.79 25.78
CA PRO A 939 -55.91 14.60 24.36
C PRO A 939 -54.93 15.67 23.86
N SER A 940 -53.94 15.25 23.07
CA SER A 940 -52.93 16.17 22.52
C SER A 940 -53.49 17.15 21.49
N LEU A 941 -54.60 16.78 20.82
CA LEU A 941 -55.21 17.59 19.77
C LEU A 941 -56.60 18.06 20.23
N SER A 942 -56.82 19.38 20.18
CA SER A 942 -58.15 19.94 20.40
C SER A 942 -59.04 19.69 19.18
N PRO A 943 -60.38 19.64 19.33
CA PRO A 943 -61.30 19.50 18.19
C PRO A 943 -61.12 20.63 17.16
N ILE A 944 -60.74 21.83 17.62
CA ILE A 944 -60.43 22.98 16.76
C ILE A 944 -59.19 22.69 15.92
N ASP A 945 -58.15 22.10 16.52
CA ASP A 945 -56.92 21.78 15.80
C ASP A 945 -57.13 20.64 14.80
N ILE A 946 -57.96 19.66 15.13
CA ILE A 946 -58.37 18.61 14.20
C ILE A 946 -59.06 19.21 12.97
N MET A 947 -59.99 20.16 13.17
CA MET A 947 -60.61 20.87 12.05
C MET A 947 -59.61 21.68 11.21
N LYS A 948 -58.61 22.31 11.85
CA LYS A 948 -57.51 22.99 11.13
C LYS A 948 -56.72 22.01 10.27
N TYR A 949 -56.31 20.86 10.83
CA TYR A 949 -55.59 19.83 10.09
C TYR A 949 -56.41 19.29 8.92
N GLN A 950 -57.68 18.98 9.13
CA GLN A 950 -58.59 18.56 8.05
C GLN A 950 -58.69 19.60 6.93
N THR A 951 -58.81 20.88 7.29
CA THR A 951 -58.83 21.98 6.32
C THR A 951 -57.51 22.08 5.54
N VAL A 952 -56.38 21.94 6.22
CA VAL A 952 -55.05 21.98 5.59
C VAL A 952 -54.84 20.79 4.66
N TYR A 953 -55.23 19.59 5.06
CA TYR A 953 -55.09 18.37 4.26
C TYR A 953 -56.06 18.34 3.07
N ALA A 954 -57.28 18.88 3.22
CA ALA A 954 -58.23 19.06 2.12
C ALA A 954 -57.68 20.02 1.05
N ARG A 955 -57.03 21.11 1.48
CA ARG A 955 -56.33 22.05 0.57
C ARG A 955 -55.12 21.40 -0.09
N PHE A 956 -54.35 20.60 0.65
CA PHE A 956 -53.18 19.91 0.14
C PHE A 956 -53.54 18.87 -0.93
N THR A 957 -54.64 18.13 -0.75
CA THR A 957 -55.13 17.12 -1.69
C THR A 957 -55.99 17.68 -2.82
N ASN A 958 -56.06 19.02 -2.97
CA ASN A 958 -56.87 19.73 -3.98
C ASN A 958 -58.37 19.33 -3.98
N LYS A 959 -58.92 18.90 -2.84
CA LYS A 959 -60.36 18.56 -2.72
C LYS A 959 -61.26 19.80 -2.60
N GLU A 960 -60.69 20.98 -2.33
CA GLU A 960 -61.41 22.27 -2.33
C GLU A 960 -60.74 23.33 -3.23
N LYS A 961 -61.53 24.23 -3.83
CA LYS A 961 -61.03 25.40 -4.57
C LYS A 961 -60.41 26.41 -3.58
N PRO A 962 -59.24 27.02 -3.88
CA PRO A 962 -58.66 28.03 -3.01
C PRO A 962 -59.61 29.22 -2.84
N SER A 963 -59.82 29.66 -1.61
CA SER A 963 -60.64 30.84 -1.28
C SER A 963 -60.07 32.10 -1.94
N ARG A 964 -60.96 32.98 -2.44
CA ARG A 964 -60.64 34.23 -3.17
C ARG A 964 -59.59 35.12 -2.47
N ASP A 965 -59.52 35.12 -1.15
CA ASP A 965 -58.56 35.93 -0.38
C ASP A 965 -57.08 35.56 -0.60
N PHE A 966 -56.80 34.33 -1.05
CA PHE A 966 -55.43 33.88 -1.34
C PHE A 966 -54.94 34.36 -2.72
N VAL A 967 -55.87 34.62 -3.65
CA VAL A 967 -55.56 35.17 -4.97
C VAL A 967 -55.24 36.67 -4.87
N ALA A 968 -55.90 37.39 -3.96
CA ALA A 968 -55.66 38.82 -3.74
C ALA A 968 -54.25 39.14 -3.21
N LYS A 969 -53.68 38.29 -2.35
CA LYS A 969 -52.31 38.46 -1.82
C LYS A 969 -51.20 38.14 -2.84
N ARG A 970 -51.51 37.34 -3.88
CA ARG A 970 -50.55 37.03 -4.95
C ARG A 970 -50.46 38.13 -6.01
N ALA A 971 -51.55 38.87 -6.21
CA ALA A 971 -51.64 39.95 -7.20
C ALA A 971 -51.01 41.28 -6.74
N THR A 972 -50.67 41.43 -5.46
CA THR A 972 -50.05 42.64 -4.90
C THR A 972 -48.52 42.54 -4.76
N LEU A 973 -47.94 41.38 -5.10
CA LEU A 973 -46.50 41.11 -5.05
C LEU A 973 -45.93 40.66 -6.42
N ALA A 974 -46.67 40.88 -7.51
CA ALA A 974 -46.22 40.64 -8.88
C ALA A 974 -45.85 41.95 -9.57
#